data_AF-A0A2E6WTQ2-F1
#
_entry.id   AF-A0A2E6WTQ2-F1
#
_cell.length_a   1.000
_cell.length_b   1.000
_cell.length_c   1.000
_cell.angle_alpha   90.00
_cell.angle_beta   90.00
_cell.angle_gamma   90.00
#
_symmetry.space_group_name_H-M   'P 1'
#
loop_
_entity.id
_entity.type
_entity.pdbx_description
1 polymer ?
#
loop_
_entity_poly.entity_id
_entity_poly.type
_entity_poly.pdbx_seq_one_letter_code
_entity_poly.pdbx_strand_id
1 'polypeptide(L)'
;MFLLKLPILLFKTISISLVSIIITVFLLLTFILLQLNSTVLNPDYIGDTFEENQIPNFLLVELPTSIINEAKDIPDDSKYSRNQKNIVNDAGLETEDYIKVLNALISPELLQETISDNSSQLVDYLTGGSDEFELKVSLKDRIPILTDEIIVLLNKSEYYNLLFERGVDPYIDSTLEKQNLPLGLELTSEELSEFLQKVIPEQWINDQIDDTLSSITPYATKDSEAFEIKLILSPIIKNSLTETKILLAKKDAYSILYDEVIGPKVAETIGQKLELPIGLEIPDETVTEALRSVAPESWVQQEVEKILDDVSKYLNGEIDEFTIELSLEENKELAKENIRALVKEDLNEVTEKLPVCKNNEVFSLSSLSSIPTCIPENLIPKEVYNALDNQINTNVEKILATTPDSIEFTQESLKESLGISTTNTEDEFIESARDKIKNGWIYTDKDLKRHLDQKFGEWGTDTLEQSRSILSDGFTYNNLNLEEDMAKIVDKNTISLFNDGRSYVASMKKFRFVIYVPIFILMLVSSLILFRTWTKRIRLMSVYLIIGSFIILGSLNIGYYVVAKSIIEDTKTEAISKIAIDENFRSTTELTINKSINTVENIADNFINGISAKALICLILGGLILGASIIWSIIGYILNTIWNSLFGNKKEPEPDDEPEPDDEPEPDDEPE
;
A
#
# COMPACT_ATOMS: atom_id res chain seq x y z
N MET A 1 22.28 -88.84 18.26
CA MET A 1 23.08 -87.59 18.44
C MET A 1 22.64 -86.43 17.52
N PHE A 2 22.04 -86.67 16.34
CA PHE A 2 21.55 -85.61 15.44
C PHE A 2 20.27 -84.89 15.92
N LEU A 3 19.34 -85.62 16.57
CA LEU A 3 18.08 -85.06 17.08
C LEU A 3 18.23 -84.11 18.27
N LEU A 4 19.34 -84.19 19.02
CA LEU A 4 19.64 -83.28 20.14
C LEU A 4 20.32 -81.97 19.70
N LYS A 5 20.91 -81.92 18.50
CA LYS A 5 21.57 -80.72 17.94
C LYS A 5 20.60 -79.82 17.19
N LEU A 6 19.50 -80.36 16.66
CA LEU A 6 18.47 -79.63 15.93
C LEU A 6 17.79 -78.51 16.76
N PRO A 7 17.33 -78.74 18.02
CA PRO A 7 16.72 -77.67 18.81
C PRO A 7 17.73 -76.58 19.21
N ILE A 8 19.00 -76.94 19.43
CA ILE A 8 20.06 -75.99 19.76
C ILE A 8 20.44 -75.12 18.55
N LEU A 9 20.46 -75.70 17.35
CA LEU A 9 20.68 -74.97 16.10
C LEU A 9 19.51 -74.04 15.78
N LEU A 10 18.26 -74.52 15.94
CA LEU A 10 17.05 -73.71 15.75
C LEU A 10 16.96 -72.55 16.74
N PHE A 11 17.26 -72.79 18.01
CA PHE A 11 17.28 -71.72 19.04
C PHE A 11 18.37 -70.67 18.73
N LYS A 12 19.54 -71.10 18.24
CA LYS A 12 20.59 -70.18 17.80
C LYS A 12 20.18 -69.34 16.59
N THR A 13 19.55 -69.92 15.58
CA THR A 13 19.10 -69.17 14.41
C THR A 13 17.97 -68.19 14.73
N ILE A 14 17.03 -68.59 15.60
CA ILE A 14 15.95 -67.71 16.07
C ILE A 14 16.51 -66.55 16.90
N SER A 15 17.45 -66.83 17.81
CA SER A 15 18.10 -65.81 18.63
C SER A 15 18.93 -64.81 17.80
N ILE A 16 19.68 -65.29 16.79
CA ILE A 16 20.42 -64.42 15.85
C ILE A 16 19.46 -63.53 15.05
N SER A 17 18.34 -64.07 14.59
CA SER A 17 17.32 -63.31 13.85
C SER A 17 16.69 -62.21 14.72
N LEU A 18 16.27 -62.53 15.94
CA LEU A 18 15.71 -61.57 16.89
C LEU A 18 16.69 -60.44 17.22
N VAL A 19 17.95 -60.79 17.51
CA VAL A 19 19.01 -59.80 17.79
C VAL A 19 19.29 -58.93 16.56
N SER A 20 19.27 -59.50 15.35
CA SER A 20 19.42 -58.74 14.10
C SER A 20 18.30 -57.72 13.91
N ILE A 21 17.05 -58.09 14.21
CA ILE A 21 15.91 -57.17 14.14
C ILE A 21 16.08 -56.03 15.15
N ILE A 22 16.43 -56.35 16.40
CA ILE A 22 16.65 -55.35 17.45
C ILE A 22 17.77 -54.38 17.03
N ILE A 23 18.91 -54.90 16.56
CA ILE A 23 20.02 -54.06 16.08
C ILE A 23 19.56 -53.18 14.91
N THR A 24 18.76 -53.70 13.98
CA THR A 24 18.23 -52.92 12.85
C THR A 24 17.34 -51.78 13.32
N VAL A 25 16.45 -52.01 14.30
CA VAL A 25 15.59 -50.97 14.89
C VAL A 25 16.42 -49.88 15.54
N PHE A 26 17.40 -50.24 16.36
CA PHE A 26 18.26 -49.24 17.01
C PHE A 26 19.16 -48.49 16.01
N LEU A 27 19.59 -49.15 14.95
CA LEU A 27 20.40 -48.56 13.88
C LEU A 27 19.57 -47.56 13.05
N LEU A 28 18.30 -47.88 12.76
CA LEU A 28 17.33 -46.94 12.18
C LEU A 28 17.13 -45.72 13.08
N LEU A 29 16.89 -45.94 14.38
CA LEU A 29 16.72 -44.86 15.36
C LEU A 29 17.95 -43.94 15.40
N THR A 30 19.15 -44.52 15.30
CA THR A 30 20.41 -43.76 15.25
C THR A 30 20.53 -42.91 14.00
N PHE A 31 20.13 -43.43 12.84
CA PHE A 31 20.17 -42.66 11.60
C PHE A 31 19.15 -41.52 11.60
N ILE A 32 17.95 -41.76 12.13
CA ILE A 32 16.92 -40.73 12.33
C ILE A 32 17.50 -39.58 13.17
N LEU A 33 18.14 -39.91 14.30
CA LEU A 33 18.74 -38.89 15.19
C LEU A 33 19.89 -38.13 14.54
N LEU A 34 20.78 -38.84 13.84
CA LEU A 34 21.84 -38.21 13.07
C LEU A 34 21.27 -37.30 11.98
N GLN A 35 20.15 -37.68 11.36
CA GLN A 35 19.51 -36.89 10.32
C GLN A 35 18.83 -35.66 10.88
N LEU A 36 18.09 -35.80 11.98
CA LEU A 36 17.54 -34.66 12.72
C LEU A 36 18.65 -33.66 13.04
N ASN A 37 19.82 -34.13 13.50
CA ASN A 37 20.95 -33.26 13.78
C ASN A 37 21.53 -32.53 12.57
N SER A 38 21.48 -33.13 11.38
CA SER A 38 21.97 -32.50 10.14
C SER A 38 20.92 -31.66 9.41
N THR A 39 19.64 -31.78 9.77
CA THR A 39 18.53 -31.03 9.19
C THR A 39 17.92 -30.08 10.21
N VAL A 40 16.88 -30.49 10.93
CA VAL A 40 16.05 -29.66 11.80
C VAL A 40 16.84 -29.03 12.97
N LEU A 41 17.92 -29.66 13.42
CA LEU A 41 18.77 -29.13 14.50
C LEU A 41 19.97 -28.32 13.98
N ASN A 42 20.13 -28.13 12.67
CA ASN A 42 21.20 -27.35 12.08
C ASN A 42 20.69 -25.97 11.63
N PRO A 43 21.19 -24.86 12.21
CA PRO A 43 20.82 -23.49 11.80
C PRO A 43 20.98 -23.24 10.31
N ASP A 44 22.10 -23.68 9.72
CA ASP A 44 22.40 -23.48 8.30
C ASP A 44 21.34 -24.13 7.40
N TYR A 45 20.85 -25.31 7.79
CA TYR A 45 19.85 -26.04 7.02
C TYR A 45 18.51 -25.28 6.93
N ILE A 46 18.13 -24.52 7.96
CA ILE A 46 16.88 -23.73 7.92
C ILE A 46 17.03 -22.57 6.93
N GLY A 47 18.15 -21.85 6.98
CA GLY A 47 18.44 -20.78 6.01
C GLY A 47 18.47 -21.31 4.57
N ASP A 48 19.23 -22.39 4.34
CA ASP A 48 19.35 -23.06 3.04
C ASP A 48 17.99 -23.58 2.54
N THR A 49 17.18 -24.17 3.42
CA THR A 49 15.85 -24.69 3.03
C THR A 49 14.92 -23.55 2.60
N PHE A 50 14.96 -22.40 3.28
CA PHE A 50 14.15 -21.24 2.88
C PHE A 50 14.61 -20.66 1.55
N GLU A 51 15.91 -20.61 1.30
CA GLU A 51 16.51 -20.15 0.04
C GLU A 51 16.20 -21.11 -1.12
N GLU A 52 16.48 -22.42 -0.95
CA GLU A 52 16.22 -23.47 -1.94
C GLU A 52 14.74 -23.53 -2.34
N ASN A 53 13.83 -23.36 -1.36
CA ASN A 53 12.39 -23.32 -1.61
C ASN A 53 11.89 -21.93 -2.03
N GLN A 54 12.76 -20.92 -2.15
CA GLN A 54 12.40 -19.54 -2.52
C GLN A 54 11.25 -18.99 -1.67
N ILE A 55 11.27 -19.25 -0.35
CA ILE A 55 10.20 -18.83 0.56
C ILE A 55 10.08 -17.30 0.62
N PRO A 56 11.17 -16.51 0.69
CA PRO A 56 11.04 -15.05 0.67
C PRO A 56 10.42 -14.51 -0.62
N ASN A 57 10.83 -15.04 -1.78
CA ASN A 57 10.24 -14.67 -3.07
C ASN A 57 8.76 -15.04 -3.13
N PHE A 58 8.40 -16.22 -2.62
CA PHE A 58 7.01 -16.63 -2.55
C PHE A 58 6.17 -15.67 -1.71
N LEU A 59 6.63 -15.31 -0.51
CA LEU A 59 5.88 -14.47 0.43
C LEU A 59 5.74 -13.01 -0.02
N LEU A 60 6.76 -12.46 -0.70
CA LEU A 60 6.82 -11.04 -1.04
C LEU A 60 6.52 -10.75 -2.52
N VAL A 61 6.56 -11.76 -3.39
CA VAL A 61 6.30 -11.60 -4.83
C VAL A 61 5.13 -12.47 -5.28
N GLU A 62 5.23 -13.79 -5.21
CA GLU A 62 4.24 -14.69 -5.81
C GLU A 62 2.87 -14.61 -5.12
N LEU A 63 2.86 -14.64 -3.79
CA LEU A 63 1.65 -14.60 -2.99
C LEU A 63 0.94 -13.24 -3.11
N PRO A 64 1.60 -12.08 -2.92
CA PRO A 64 0.94 -10.79 -3.11
C PRO A 64 0.51 -10.57 -4.56
N THR A 65 1.26 -11.07 -5.55
CA THR A 65 0.85 -10.99 -6.98
C THR A 65 -0.49 -11.70 -7.19
N SER A 66 -0.64 -12.91 -6.63
CA SER A 66 -1.90 -13.65 -6.69
C SER A 66 -3.03 -12.90 -5.99
N ILE A 67 -2.76 -12.36 -4.79
CA ILE A 67 -3.74 -11.59 -4.00
C ILE A 67 -4.20 -10.37 -4.77
N ILE A 68 -3.29 -9.59 -5.35
CA ILE A 68 -3.61 -8.35 -6.06
C ILE A 68 -4.37 -8.64 -7.35
N ASN A 69 -3.98 -9.66 -8.11
CA ASN A 69 -4.69 -10.06 -9.32
C ASN A 69 -6.13 -10.46 -9.00
N GLU A 70 -6.33 -11.31 -7.99
CA GLU A 70 -7.67 -11.68 -7.56
C GLU A 70 -8.43 -10.50 -6.96
N ALA A 71 -7.75 -9.62 -6.22
CA ALA A 71 -8.35 -8.41 -5.67
C ALA A 71 -8.87 -7.47 -6.75
N LYS A 72 -8.21 -7.36 -7.92
CA LYS A 72 -8.70 -6.58 -9.06
C LYS A 72 -9.99 -7.14 -9.67
N ASP A 73 -10.16 -8.46 -9.62
CA ASP A 73 -11.33 -9.16 -10.14
C ASP A 73 -12.53 -9.17 -9.18
N ILE A 74 -12.36 -8.63 -7.95
CA ILE A 74 -13.45 -8.54 -6.97
C ILE A 74 -14.55 -7.60 -7.47
N PRO A 75 -15.81 -8.06 -7.56
CA PRO A 75 -16.95 -7.22 -7.94
C PRO A 75 -17.21 -6.07 -6.95
N ASP A 76 -17.71 -4.94 -7.46
CA ASP A 76 -18.02 -3.74 -6.67
C ASP A 76 -19.14 -3.96 -5.61
N ASP A 77 -20.00 -4.95 -5.79
CA ASP A 77 -21.08 -5.33 -4.88
C ASP A 77 -20.67 -6.43 -3.87
N SER A 78 -19.40 -6.83 -3.86
CA SER A 78 -18.92 -7.86 -2.93
C SER A 78 -18.95 -7.38 -1.47
N LYS A 79 -18.93 -8.35 -0.54
CA LYS A 79 -18.78 -8.09 0.91
C LYS A 79 -17.49 -7.30 1.24
N TYR A 80 -16.49 -7.34 0.36
CA TYR A 80 -15.20 -6.67 0.52
C TYR A 80 -15.22 -5.22 0.04
N SER A 81 -16.06 -4.92 -0.95
CA SER A 81 -16.11 -3.63 -1.63
C SER A 81 -16.96 -2.59 -0.89
N ARG A 82 -17.81 -3.00 0.08
CA ARG A 82 -18.75 -2.12 0.81
C ARG A 82 -19.56 -1.20 -0.13
N ASN A 83 -19.96 -1.69 -1.30
CA ASN A 83 -20.62 -0.93 -2.38
C ASN A 83 -19.79 0.27 -2.90
N GLN A 84 -18.47 0.19 -2.82
CA GLN A 84 -17.55 1.16 -3.41
C GLN A 84 -16.83 0.49 -4.59
N LYS A 85 -16.55 1.27 -5.63
CA LYS A 85 -15.77 0.79 -6.76
C LYS A 85 -14.38 0.31 -6.32
N ASN A 86 -13.91 -0.77 -6.92
CA ASN A 86 -12.64 -1.40 -6.62
C ASN A 86 -11.42 -0.49 -6.89
N ILE A 87 -10.85 0.11 -5.84
CA ILE A 87 -9.70 1.03 -5.94
C ILE A 87 -8.46 0.36 -6.55
N VAL A 88 -8.25 -0.94 -6.27
CA VAL A 88 -7.07 -1.67 -6.74
C VAL A 88 -7.09 -1.81 -8.28
N ASN A 89 -8.29 -1.91 -8.85
CA ASN A 89 -8.51 -1.92 -10.29
C ASN A 89 -8.51 -0.50 -10.87
N ASP A 90 -9.22 0.43 -10.24
CA ASP A 90 -9.45 1.76 -10.79
C ASP A 90 -8.22 2.69 -10.71
N ALA A 91 -7.19 2.34 -9.93
CA ALA A 91 -5.96 3.13 -9.82
C ALA A 91 -5.13 3.17 -11.12
N GLY A 92 -5.45 2.38 -12.14
CA GLY A 92 -4.68 2.31 -13.40
C GLY A 92 -3.29 1.68 -13.23
N LEU A 93 -3.04 1.01 -12.11
CA LEU A 93 -1.75 0.43 -11.75
C LEU A 93 -1.67 -1.04 -12.15
N GLU A 94 -0.50 -1.45 -12.64
CA GLU A 94 -0.21 -2.85 -12.91
C GLU A 94 0.09 -3.58 -11.61
N THR A 95 -0.14 -4.89 -11.59
CA THR A 95 0.13 -5.70 -10.38
C THR A 95 1.59 -5.58 -9.94
N GLU A 96 2.52 -5.53 -10.90
CA GLU A 96 3.95 -5.33 -10.63
C GLU A 96 4.26 -4.03 -9.87
N ASP A 97 3.45 -2.98 -10.03
CA ASP A 97 3.70 -1.70 -9.38
C ASP A 97 3.43 -1.78 -7.87
N TYR A 98 2.35 -2.47 -7.47
CA TYR A 98 2.07 -2.74 -6.06
C TYR A 98 3.16 -3.62 -5.41
N ILE A 99 3.69 -4.60 -6.15
CA ILE A 99 4.77 -5.47 -5.67
C ILE A 99 6.06 -4.67 -5.45
N LYS A 100 6.36 -3.69 -6.29
CA LYS A 100 7.54 -2.82 -6.09
C LYS A 100 7.45 -2.04 -4.79
N VAL A 101 6.29 -1.45 -4.48
CA VAL A 101 6.06 -0.71 -3.22
C VAL A 101 6.21 -1.64 -2.02
N LEU A 102 5.67 -2.86 -2.09
CA LEU A 102 5.85 -3.85 -1.03
C LEU A 102 7.33 -4.22 -0.84
N ASN A 103 8.04 -4.47 -1.93
CA ASN A 103 9.47 -4.83 -1.91
C ASN A 103 10.39 -3.66 -1.53
N ALA A 104 9.94 -2.42 -1.72
CA ALA A 104 10.62 -1.24 -1.20
C ALA A 104 10.64 -1.26 0.33
N LEU A 105 9.52 -1.66 0.96
CA LEU A 105 9.42 -1.80 2.41
C LEU A 105 10.15 -3.04 2.94
N ILE A 106 9.87 -4.23 2.41
CA ILE A 106 10.53 -5.50 2.80
C ILE A 106 10.88 -6.27 1.53
N SER A 107 12.17 -6.37 1.20
CA SER A 107 12.61 -7.12 0.02
C SER A 107 12.83 -8.61 0.35
N PRO A 108 12.74 -9.52 -0.65
CA PRO A 108 13.06 -10.93 -0.48
C PRO A 108 14.45 -11.17 0.12
N GLU A 109 15.43 -10.36 -0.26
CA GLU A 109 16.81 -10.46 0.24
C GLU A 109 16.89 -10.07 1.71
N LEU A 110 16.22 -8.99 2.13
CA LEU A 110 16.19 -8.56 3.53
C LEU A 110 15.52 -9.61 4.43
N LEU A 111 14.42 -10.21 3.96
CA LEU A 111 13.75 -11.27 4.69
C LEU A 111 14.63 -12.52 4.78
N GLN A 112 15.34 -12.88 3.71
CA GLN A 112 16.29 -13.99 3.74
C GLN A 112 17.45 -13.73 4.72
N GLU A 113 18.05 -12.53 4.69
CA GLU A 113 19.11 -12.12 5.60
C GLU A 113 18.64 -12.20 7.06
N THR A 114 17.44 -11.67 7.35
CA THR A 114 16.86 -11.72 8.70
C THR A 114 16.67 -13.16 9.19
N ILE A 115 16.19 -14.06 8.33
CA ILE A 115 15.99 -15.48 8.67
C ILE A 115 17.34 -16.17 8.88
N SER A 116 18.32 -15.93 8.00
CA SER A 116 19.66 -16.50 8.10
C SER A 116 20.38 -16.06 9.38
N ASP A 117 20.37 -14.76 9.68
CA ASP A 117 21.04 -14.17 10.85
C ASP A 117 20.46 -14.65 12.18
N ASN A 118 19.15 -14.91 12.22
CA ASN A 118 18.46 -15.35 13.42
C ASN A 118 18.16 -16.86 13.46
N SER A 119 18.58 -17.60 12.43
CA SER A 119 18.36 -19.05 12.30
C SER A 119 18.84 -19.84 13.53
N SER A 120 19.95 -19.41 14.14
CA SER A 120 20.50 -20.05 15.34
C SER A 120 19.57 -19.91 16.56
N GLN A 121 19.01 -18.72 16.78
CA GLN A 121 18.07 -18.51 17.89
C GLN A 121 16.77 -19.26 17.65
N LEU A 122 16.26 -19.23 16.42
CA LEU A 122 15.07 -19.96 16.03
C LEU A 122 15.26 -21.48 16.22
N VAL A 123 16.39 -22.04 15.79
CA VAL A 123 16.71 -23.46 16.02
C VAL A 123 16.87 -23.76 17.51
N ASP A 124 17.57 -22.94 18.28
CA ASP A 124 17.69 -23.18 19.72
C ASP A 124 16.33 -23.16 20.43
N TYR A 125 15.39 -22.30 20.01
CA TYR A 125 14.01 -22.33 20.48
C TYR A 125 13.27 -23.60 20.06
N LEU A 126 13.22 -23.90 18.76
CA LEU A 126 12.53 -25.07 18.19
C LEU A 126 13.08 -26.39 18.73
N THR A 127 14.30 -26.40 19.25
CA THR A 127 14.96 -27.59 19.79
C THR A 127 14.99 -27.65 21.32
N GLY A 128 14.37 -26.67 22.00
CA GLY A 128 14.30 -26.59 23.46
C GLY A 128 15.64 -26.26 24.14
N GLY A 129 16.60 -25.69 23.40
CA GLY A 129 17.82 -25.09 23.95
C GLY A 129 17.59 -23.70 24.54
N SER A 130 16.59 -22.99 24.04
CA SER A 130 16.08 -21.71 24.57
C SER A 130 14.56 -21.76 24.72
N ASP A 131 14.04 -21.00 25.69
CA ASP A 131 12.60 -20.78 25.86
C ASP A 131 12.10 -19.57 25.06
N GLU A 132 13.01 -18.74 24.56
CA GLU A 132 12.72 -17.49 23.87
C GLU A 132 13.50 -17.38 22.56
N PHE A 133 12.90 -16.71 21.57
CA PHE A 133 13.57 -16.25 20.34
C PHE A 133 12.97 -14.91 19.92
N GLU A 134 13.72 -14.15 19.15
CA GLU A 134 13.28 -12.87 18.60
C GLU A 134 13.75 -12.74 17.15
N LEU A 135 12.82 -12.49 16.22
CA LEU A 135 13.11 -12.10 14.85
C LEU A 135 12.77 -10.62 14.70
N LYS A 136 13.76 -9.80 14.39
CA LYS A 136 13.58 -8.35 14.22
C LYS A 136 13.91 -7.91 12.81
N VAL A 137 12.92 -7.35 12.11
CA VAL A 137 13.07 -6.73 10.79
C VAL A 137 13.06 -5.22 10.98
N SER A 138 14.21 -4.56 10.79
CA SER A 138 14.29 -3.09 10.82
C SER A 138 13.72 -2.49 9.54
N LEU A 139 12.78 -1.55 9.68
CA LEU A 139 12.17 -0.85 8.55
C LEU A 139 12.68 0.58 8.38
N LYS A 140 13.41 1.12 9.37
CA LYS A 140 13.78 2.54 9.42
C LYS A 140 14.54 3.00 8.17
N ASP A 141 15.53 2.22 7.73
CA ASP A 141 16.34 2.53 6.55
C ASP A 141 15.57 2.30 5.22
N ARG A 142 14.39 1.66 5.29
CA ARG A 142 13.53 1.37 4.14
C ARG A 142 12.48 2.44 3.91
N ILE A 143 12.15 3.26 4.92
CA ILE A 143 11.11 4.28 4.82
C ILE A 143 11.41 5.32 3.72
N PRO A 144 12.63 5.88 3.59
CA PRO A 144 12.93 6.81 2.50
C PRO A 144 12.72 6.17 1.11
N ILE A 145 13.14 4.90 0.95
CA ILE A 145 12.97 4.14 -0.29
C ILE A 145 11.48 3.93 -0.58
N LEU A 146 10.69 3.60 0.44
CA LEU A 146 9.25 3.47 0.31
C LEU A 146 8.59 4.78 -0.10
N THR A 147 8.98 5.91 0.50
CA THR A 147 8.44 7.24 0.17
C THR A 147 8.69 7.58 -1.30
N ASP A 148 9.92 7.37 -1.78
CA ASP A 148 10.27 7.59 -3.19
C ASP A 148 9.43 6.70 -4.12
N GLU A 149 9.26 5.42 -3.79
CA GLU A 149 8.47 4.49 -4.60
C GLU A 149 6.98 4.85 -4.61
N ILE A 150 6.43 5.35 -3.48
CA ILE A 150 5.05 5.86 -3.41
C ILE A 150 4.88 7.07 -4.34
N ILE A 151 5.83 8.01 -4.37
CA ILE A 151 5.77 9.17 -5.27
C ILE A 151 5.80 8.71 -6.74
N VAL A 152 6.67 7.75 -7.08
CA VAL A 152 6.71 7.16 -8.42
C VAL A 152 5.39 6.47 -8.78
N LEU A 153 4.81 5.72 -7.84
CA LEU A 153 3.53 5.03 -8.03
C LEU A 153 2.39 6.02 -8.28
N LEU A 154 2.32 7.08 -7.48
CA LEU A 154 1.28 8.09 -7.61
C LEU A 154 1.36 8.78 -8.97
N ASN A 155 2.55 9.15 -9.42
CA ASN A 155 2.76 9.74 -10.76
C ASN A 155 2.38 8.78 -11.92
N LYS A 156 2.39 7.46 -11.69
CA LYS A 156 1.96 6.46 -12.68
C LYS A 156 0.46 6.19 -12.62
N SER A 157 -0.14 6.32 -11.45
CA SER A 157 -1.55 6.01 -11.19
C SER A 157 -2.48 7.08 -11.74
N GLU A 158 -3.75 6.70 -11.95
CA GLU A 158 -4.81 7.64 -12.33
C GLU A 158 -5.44 8.33 -11.10
N TYR A 159 -4.67 8.53 -10.02
CA TYR A 159 -5.20 9.01 -8.75
C TYR A 159 -5.85 10.39 -8.85
N TYR A 160 -5.37 11.26 -9.75
CA TYR A 160 -5.97 12.57 -9.99
C TYR A 160 -7.41 12.43 -10.51
N ASN A 161 -7.63 11.56 -11.50
CA ASN A 161 -8.96 11.28 -12.04
C ASN A 161 -9.86 10.67 -10.95
N LEU A 162 -9.33 9.74 -10.16
CA LEU A 162 -10.09 9.14 -9.04
C LEU A 162 -10.47 10.14 -7.96
N LEU A 163 -9.58 11.11 -7.66
CA LEU A 163 -9.86 12.17 -6.71
C LEU A 163 -11.03 13.03 -7.18
N PHE A 164 -11.09 13.34 -8.48
CA PHE A 164 -12.24 14.06 -9.04
C PHE A 164 -13.50 13.20 -9.03
N GLU A 165 -13.44 12.00 -9.61
CA GLU A 165 -14.61 11.12 -9.77
C GLU A 165 -15.27 10.76 -8.42
N ARG A 166 -14.45 10.46 -7.40
CA ARG A 166 -14.95 9.99 -6.09
C ARG A 166 -15.04 11.10 -5.05
N GLY A 167 -14.26 12.15 -5.22
CA GLY A 167 -14.05 13.17 -4.20
C GLY A 167 -14.63 14.54 -4.55
N VAL A 168 -14.65 14.95 -5.82
CA VAL A 168 -15.07 16.29 -6.24
C VAL A 168 -16.41 16.27 -6.97
N ASP A 169 -16.57 15.40 -7.98
CA ASP A 169 -17.77 15.32 -8.81
C ASP A 169 -19.06 15.09 -8.00
N PRO A 170 -19.09 14.23 -6.95
CA PRO A 170 -20.28 14.08 -6.12
C PRO A 170 -20.69 15.38 -5.40
N TYR A 171 -19.72 16.25 -5.07
CA TYR A 171 -20.01 17.55 -4.48
C TYR A 171 -20.47 18.56 -5.54
N ILE A 172 -19.91 18.52 -6.75
CA ILE A 172 -20.37 19.31 -7.90
C ILE A 172 -21.86 19.04 -8.14
N ASP A 173 -22.22 17.77 -8.33
CA ASP A 173 -23.60 17.36 -8.58
C ASP A 173 -24.54 17.84 -7.47
N SER A 174 -24.15 17.60 -6.22
CA SER A 174 -24.94 18.01 -5.07
C SER A 174 -25.10 19.54 -4.95
N THR A 175 -24.16 20.32 -5.48
CA THR A 175 -24.19 21.79 -5.44
C THR A 175 -25.12 22.31 -6.52
N LEU A 176 -24.98 21.83 -7.75
CA LEU A 176 -25.81 22.22 -8.89
C LEU A 176 -27.29 21.82 -8.69
N GLU A 177 -27.58 20.73 -7.97
CA GLU A 177 -28.94 20.34 -7.61
C GLU A 177 -29.59 21.28 -6.58
N LYS A 178 -28.80 21.87 -5.68
CA LYS A 178 -29.31 22.61 -4.51
C LYS A 178 -29.32 24.12 -4.70
N GLN A 179 -28.47 24.65 -5.57
CA GLN A 179 -28.27 26.09 -5.72
C GLN A 179 -28.21 26.49 -7.20
N ASN A 180 -28.94 27.54 -7.54
CA ASN A 180 -28.73 28.23 -8.80
C ASN A 180 -27.45 29.06 -8.69
N LEU A 181 -26.56 28.95 -9.68
CA LEU A 181 -25.36 29.76 -9.74
C LEU A 181 -25.74 31.25 -9.93
N PRO A 182 -24.95 32.18 -9.38
CA PRO A 182 -25.17 33.61 -9.57
C PRO A 182 -25.01 34.02 -11.04
N LEU A 183 -25.54 35.20 -11.39
CA LEU A 183 -25.46 35.79 -12.73
C LEU A 183 -26.13 34.97 -13.85
N GLY A 184 -27.11 34.12 -13.49
CA GLY A 184 -27.83 33.29 -14.46
C GLY A 184 -26.93 32.24 -15.15
N LEU A 185 -25.78 31.91 -14.56
CA LEU A 185 -24.84 30.96 -15.14
C LEU A 185 -25.43 29.55 -15.12
N GLU A 186 -25.81 29.04 -16.29
CA GLU A 186 -26.15 27.63 -16.48
C GLU A 186 -24.88 26.84 -16.82
N LEU A 187 -24.37 26.08 -15.84
CA LEU A 187 -23.25 25.16 -15.99
C LEU A 187 -23.73 23.72 -15.83
N THR A 188 -23.23 22.83 -16.68
CA THR A 188 -23.37 21.39 -16.47
C THR A 188 -22.32 20.89 -15.46
N SER A 189 -22.53 19.71 -14.88
CA SER A 189 -21.52 19.07 -14.01
C SER A 189 -20.18 18.88 -14.71
N GLU A 190 -20.21 18.52 -16.01
CA GLU A 190 -19.02 18.35 -16.84
C GLU A 190 -18.26 19.67 -17.02
N GLU A 191 -18.96 20.77 -17.33
CA GLU A 191 -18.33 22.08 -17.48
C GLU A 191 -17.69 22.59 -16.18
N LEU A 192 -18.32 22.33 -15.03
CA LEU A 192 -17.78 22.71 -13.73
C LEU A 192 -16.61 21.81 -13.31
N SER A 193 -16.64 20.52 -13.65
CA SER A 193 -15.51 19.61 -13.40
C SER A 193 -14.30 20.00 -14.26
N GLU A 194 -14.50 20.29 -15.56
CA GLU A 194 -13.44 20.81 -16.45
C GLU A 194 -12.84 22.12 -15.93
N PHE A 195 -13.69 23.03 -15.43
CA PHE A 195 -13.23 24.26 -14.79
C PHE A 195 -12.34 23.95 -13.57
N LEU A 196 -12.81 23.11 -12.65
CA LEU A 196 -12.07 22.78 -11.43
C LEU A 196 -10.75 22.05 -11.71
N GLN A 197 -10.68 21.23 -12.76
CA GLN A 197 -9.45 20.56 -13.15
C GLN A 197 -8.38 21.54 -13.67
N LYS A 198 -8.79 22.67 -14.26
CA LYS A 198 -7.85 23.74 -14.65
C LYS A 198 -7.45 24.60 -13.46
N VAL A 199 -8.37 24.79 -12.51
CA VAL A 199 -8.12 25.55 -11.28
C VAL A 199 -7.20 24.80 -10.32
N ILE A 200 -7.34 23.48 -10.25
CA ILE A 200 -6.54 22.58 -9.42
C ILE A 200 -5.76 21.62 -10.33
N PRO A 201 -4.68 22.07 -10.98
CA PRO A 201 -3.90 21.21 -11.86
C PRO A 201 -3.33 20.01 -11.12
N GLU A 202 -3.19 18.89 -11.83
CA GLU A 202 -2.54 17.67 -11.32
C GLU A 202 -1.16 17.94 -10.69
N GLN A 203 -0.35 18.79 -11.32
CA GLN A 203 0.96 19.16 -10.79
C GLN A 203 0.88 19.79 -9.39
N TRP A 204 -0.13 20.62 -9.13
CA TRP A 204 -0.30 21.22 -7.80
C TRP A 204 -0.58 20.14 -6.75
N ILE A 205 -1.41 19.15 -7.08
CA ILE A 205 -1.69 18.01 -6.18
C ILE A 205 -0.43 17.19 -5.93
N ASN A 206 0.35 16.88 -6.97
CA ASN A 206 1.63 16.18 -6.84
C ASN A 206 2.59 16.91 -5.88
N ASP A 207 2.73 18.23 -6.05
CA ASP A 207 3.58 19.05 -5.18
C ASP A 207 3.09 19.00 -3.72
N GLN A 208 1.76 19.04 -3.48
CA GLN A 208 1.21 18.93 -2.13
C GLN A 208 1.45 17.55 -1.50
N ILE A 209 1.42 16.49 -2.30
CA ILE A 209 1.67 15.13 -1.81
C ILE A 209 3.14 14.99 -1.39
N ASP A 210 4.08 15.48 -2.18
CA ASP A 210 5.52 15.42 -1.85
C ASP A 210 5.82 16.17 -0.54
N ASP A 211 5.32 17.40 -0.41
CA ASP A 211 5.42 18.19 0.82
C ASP A 211 4.79 17.46 2.03
N THR A 212 3.64 16.82 1.81
CA THR A 212 2.92 16.05 2.84
C THR A 212 3.72 14.83 3.28
N LEU A 213 4.24 14.04 2.34
CA LEU A 213 5.04 12.85 2.65
C LEU A 213 6.34 13.22 3.37
N SER A 214 6.98 14.33 2.96
CA SER A 214 8.17 14.87 3.62
C SER A 214 7.89 15.30 5.07
N SER A 215 6.69 15.83 5.36
CA SER A 215 6.28 16.23 6.71
C SER A 215 5.84 15.05 7.59
N ILE A 216 5.09 14.10 7.03
CA ILE A 216 4.56 12.94 7.77
C ILE A 216 5.66 11.91 8.06
N THR A 217 6.62 11.72 7.16
CA THR A 217 7.62 10.64 7.29
C THR A 217 8.35 10.67 8.65
N PRO A 218 8.95 11.79 9.10
CA PRO A 218 9.60 11.86 10.42
C PRO A 218 8.64 11.58 11.59
N TYR A 219 7.38 11.97 11.47
CA TYR A 219 6.37 11.67 12.48
C TYR A 219 6.00 10.19 12.51
N ALA A 220 5.85 9.58 11.34
CA ALA A 220 5.55 8.16 11.17
C ALA A 220 6.67 7.27 11.72
N THR A 221 7.94 7.67 11.55
CA THR A 221 9.12 6.96 12.07
C THR A 221 9.48 7.31 13.51
N LYS A 222 8.66 8.12 14.20
CA LYS A 222 8.93 8.65 15.55
C LYS A 222 10.25 9.44 15.67
N ASP A 223 10.80 9.92 14.56
CA ASP A 223 11.90 10.89 14.57
C ASP A 223 11.39 12.30 14.95
N SER A 224 10.08 12.54 14.82
CA SER A 224 9.36 13.72 15.32
C SER A 224 8.08 13.32 16.07
N GLU A 225 7.74 14.08 17.12
CA GLU A 225 6.50 13.90 17.89
C GLU A 225 5.28 14.57 17.24
N ALA A 226 5.50 15.46 16.28
CA ALA A 226 4.45 16.19 15.58
C ALA A 226 4.81 16.39 14.10
N PHE A 227 3.79 16.63 13.29
CA PHE A 227 3.94 17.07 11.91
C PHE A 227 3.00 18.24 11.64
N GLU A 228 3.33 19.00 10.60
CA GLU A 228 2.50 20.09 10.10
C GLU A 228 2.44 19.99 8.58
N ILE A 229 1.25 19.75 8.03
CA ILE A 229 0.98 19.83 6.60
C ILE A 229 0.42 21.22 6.34
N LYS A 230 1.04 21.94 5.40
CA LYS A 230 0.62 23.28 5.01
C LYS A 230 0.23 23.28 3.54
N LEU A 231 -1.08 23.29 3.25
CA LEU A 231 -1.55 23.39 1.87
C LEU A 231 -1.55 24.83 1.39
N ILE A 232 -0.82 25.12 0.32
CA ILE A 232 -0.69 26.48 -0.23
C ILE A 232 -1.77 26.70 -1.30
N LEU A 233 -2.76 27.53 -0.99
CA LEU A 233 -3.92 27.77 -1.86
C LEU A 233 -3.73 28.94 -2.85
N SER A 234 -2.72 29.79 -2.68
CA SER A 234 -2.52 30.97 -3.53
C SER A 234 -2.42 30.65 -5.04
N PRO A 235 -1.73 29.58 -5.49
CA PRO A 235 -1.74 29.18 -6.90
C PRO A 235 -3.14 28.83 -7.42
N ILE A 236 -3.95 28.14 -6.61
CA ILE A 236 -5.34 27.79 -6.94
C ILE A 236 -6.17 29.06 -7.13
N ILE A 237 -6.03 30.06 -6.25
CA ILE A 237 -6.77 31.33 -6.35
C ILE A 237 -6.38 32.11 -7.62
N LYS A 238 -5.10 32.06 -8.01
CA LYS A 238 -4.63 32.68 -9.25
C LYS A 238 -5.22 31.97 -10.48
N ASN A 239 -5.22 30.63 -10.48
CA ASN A 239 -5.81 29.85 -11.56
C ASN A 239 -7.33 30.03 -11.64
N SER A 240 -8.03 30.06 -10.50
CA SER A 240 -9.47 30.31 -10.44
C SER A 240 -9.82 31.66 -11.03
N LEU A 241 -9.06 32.70 -10.73
CA LEU A 241 -9.26 34.02 -11.33
C LEU A 241 -9.18 33.96 -12.87
N THR A 242 -8.13 33.34 -13.41
CA THR A 242 -7.94 33.22 -14.87
C THR A 242 -9.09 32.45 -15.51
N GLU A 243 -9.44 31.28 -14.97
CA GLU A 243 -10.50 30.44 -15.54
C GLU A 243 -11.89 31.06 -15.36
N THR A 244 -12.14 31.81 -14.27
CA THR A 244 -13.42 32.51 -14.05
C THR A 244 -13.62 33.59 -15.11
N LYS A 245 -12.59 34.39 -15.44
CA LYS A 245 -12.68 35.40 -16.51
C LYS A 245 -13.02 34.76 -17.86
N ILE A 246 -12.40 33.62 -18.17
CA ILE A 246 -12.68 32.84 -19.39
C ILE A 246 -14.13 32.32 -19.39
N LEU A 247 -14.59 31.79 -18.25
CA LEU A 247 -15.94 31.25 -18.13
C LEU A 247 -17.01 32.33 -18.28
N LEU A 248 -16.83 33.48 -17.62
CA LEU A 248 -17.74 34.63 -17.73
C LEU A 248 -17.84 35.13 -19.17
N ALA A 249 -16.70 35.23 -19.88
CA ALA A 249 -16.67 35.60 -21.29
C ALA A 249 -17.39 34.56 -22.18
N LYS A 250 -17.14 33.26 -21.94
CA LYS A 250 -17.75 32.16 -22.72
C LYS A 250 -19.26 32.08 -22.56
N LYS A 251 -19.77 32.39 -21.37
CA LYS A 251 -21.20 32.31 -21.01
C LYS A 251 -21.95 33.64 -21.19
N ASP A 252 -21.31 34.64 -21.80
CA ASP A 252 -21.88 35.97 -22.03
C ASP A 252 -22.41 36.64 -20.74
N ALA A 253 -21.78 36.31 -19.61
CA ALA A 253 -22.24 36.76 -18.30
C ALA A 253 -22.06 38.27 -18.12
N TYR A 254 -21.14 38.90 -18.87
CA TYR A 254 -20.96 40.35 -18.87
C TYR A 254 -22.16 41.08 -19.46
N SER A 255 -22.82 40.50 -20.48
CA SER A 255 -24.04 41.06 -21.06
C SER A 255 -25.20 40.97 -20.06
N ILE A 256 -25.35 39.83 -19.37
CA ILE A 256 -26.35 39.65 -18.30
C ILE A 256 -26.11 40.65 -17.16
N LEU A 257 -24.87 40.82 -16.70
CA LEU A 257 -24.52 41.80 -15.67
C LEU A 257 -24.87 43.22 -16.13
N TYR A 258 -24.64 43.55 -17.41
CA TYR A 258 -25.06 44.83 -17.96
C TYR A 258 -26.58 44.98 -17.93
N ASP A 259 -27.33 44.04 -18.50
CA ASP A 259 -28.77 44.16 -18.67
C ASP A 259 -29.55 44.06 -17.34
N GLU A 260 -29.07 43.28 -16.37
CA GLU A 260 -29.76 43.04 -15.10
C GLU A 260 -29.29 43.93 -13.94
N VAL A 261 -28.03 44.37 -13.94
CA VAL A 261 -27.44 45.09 -12.80
C VAL A 261 -27.05 46.52 -13.16
N ILE A 262 -26.17 46.70 -14.15
CA ILE A 262 -25.62 48.01 -14.49
C ILE A 262 -26.68 48.89 -15.16
N GLY A 263 -27.34 48.38 -16.19
CA GLY A 263 -28.36 49.06 -16.99
C GLY A 263 -29.49 49.62 -16.12
N PRO A 264 -30.15 48.81 -15.27
CA PRO A 264 -31.19 49.29 -14.38
C PRO A 264 -30.68 50.31 -13.35
N LYS A 265 -29.47 50.14 -12.80
CA LYS A 265 -28.93 51.07 -11.80
C LYS A 265 -28.53 52.42 -12.41
N VAL A 266 -27.95 52.38 -13.59
CA VAL A 266 -27.64 53.57 -14.40
C VAL A 266 -28.93 54.25 -14.84
N ALA A 267 -29.93 53.49 -15.28
CA ALA A 267 -31.26 54.01 -15.62
C ALA A 267 -32.01 54.56 -14.40
N GLU A 268 -31.84 54.05 -13.19
CA GLU A 268 -32.39 54.66 -11.97
C GLU A 268 -31.71 55.99 -11.66
N THR A 269 -30.40 56.07 -11.87
CA THR A 269 -29.58 57.26 -11.58
C THR A 269 -29.79 58.36 -12.62
N ILE A 270 -29.97 58.00 -13.90
CA ILE A 270 -30.18 58.93 -15.03
C ILE A 270 -31.68 59.17 -15.31
N GLY A 271 -32.51 58.16 -15.07
CA GLY A 271 -33.95 58.12 -15.35
C GLY A 271 -34.85 58.71 -14.26
N GLN A 272 -34.30 59.45 -13.29
CA GLN A 272 -35.06 60.56 -12.70
C GLN A 272 -35.24 61.62 -13.77
N LYS A 273 -36.17 61.34 -14.71
CA LYS A 273 -36.56 62.12 -15.88
C LYS A 273 -35.54 63.17 -16.28
N LEU A 274 -34.80 62.92 -17.36
CA LEU A 274 -34.35 64.00 -18.23
C LEU A 274 -35.59 64.76 -18.72
N GLU A 275 -36.17 65.60 -17.87
CA GLU A 275 -37.01 66.72 -18.27
C GLU A 275 -36.05 67.71 -18.93
N LEU A 276 -35.61 67.36 -20.14
CA LEU A 276 -35.08 68.34 -21.06
C LEU A 276 -36.14 69.45 -21.09
N PRO A 277 -35.76 70.74 -20.95
CA PRO A 277 -36.72 71.86 -20.87
C PRO A 277 -37.45 72.15 -22.18
N ILE A 278 -37.65 71.13 -22.99
CA ILE A 278 -38.21 71.14 -24.31
C ILE A 278 -39.03 69.86 -24.32
N GLY A 279 -40.34 69.91 -24.60
CA GLY A 279 -41.26 68.76 -24.56
C GLY A 279 -40.98 67.64 -25.58
N LEU A 280 -39.70 67.33 -25.82
CA LEU A 280 -39.14 66.17 -26.48
C LEU A 280 -38.99 65.09 -25.40
N GLU A 281 -39.87 64.11 -25.42
CA GLU A 281 -39.66 62.86 -24.69
C GLU A 281 -38.71 62.01 -25.52
N ILE A 282 -37.49 61.78 -25.01
CA ILE A 282 -36.61 60.76 -25.60
C ILE A 282 -37.23 59.40 -25.24
N PRO A 283 -37.53 58.53 -26.21
CA PRO A 283 -38.03 57.19 -25.93
C PRO A 283 -37.04 56.40 -25.07
N ASP A 284 -37.53 55.59 -24.14
CA ASP A 284 -36.69 54.77 -23.23
C ASP A 284 -35.71 53.85 -24.00
N GLU A 285 -36.12 53.39 -25.19
CA GLU A 285 -35.29 52.55 -26.08
C GLU A 285 -34.06 53.33 -26.61
N THR A 286 -34.24 54.61 -26.95
CA THR A 286 -33.15 55.51 -27.40
C THR A 286 -32.22 55.89 -26.25
N VAL A 287 -32.76 56.04 -25.03
CA VAL A 287 -31.94 56.22 -23.82
C VAL A 287 -31.10 54.97 -23.57
N THR A 288 -31.68 53.78 -23.69
CA THR A 288 -30.97 52.50 -23.47
C THR A 288 -29.84 52.29 -24.49
N GLU A 289 -30.07 52.64 -25.76
CA GLU A 289 -29.04 52.59 -26.80
C GLU A 289 -27.91 53.62 -26.57
N ALA A 290 -28.27 54.83 -26.10
CA ALA A 290 -27.29 55.82 -25.68
C ALA A 290 -26.51 55.41 -24.42
N LEU A 291 -27.12 54.64 -23.51
CA LEU A 291 -26.41 54.07 -22.35
C LEU A 291 -25.43 52.97 -22.79
N ARG A 292 -25.81 52.12 -23.76
CA ARG A 292 -24.92 51.09 -24.32
C ARG A 292 -23.72 51.67 -25.05
N SER A 293 -23.82 52.85 -25.66
CA SER A 293 -22.67 53.52 -26.27
C SER A 293 -21.74 54.17 -25.24
N VAL A 294 -22.24 54.41 -24.04
CA VAL A 294 -21.52 55.06 -22.94
C VAL A 294 -20.81 54.04 -22.07
N ALA A 295 -21.43 52.90 -21.81
CA ALA A 295 -20.85 51.77 -21.07
C ALA A 295 -20.97 50.50 -21.93
N PRO A 296 -20.17 50.35 -23.00
CA PRO A 296 -20.23 49.18 -23.86
C PRO A 296 -19.86 47.91 -23.07
N GLU A 297 -20.30 46.74 -23.56
CA GLU A 297 -20.01 45.44 -22.93
C GLU A 297 -18.50 45.24 -22.67
N SER A 298 -17.64 45.70 -23.58
CA SER A 298 -16.18 45.63 -23.41
C SER A 298 -15.66 46.48 -22.23
N TRP A 299 -16.32 47.60 -21.94
CA TRP A 299 -16.01 48.40 -20.76
C TRP A 299 -16.49 47.70 -19.47
N VAL A 300 -17.70 47.13 -19.47
CA VAL A 300 -18.18 46.33 -18.32
C VAL A 300 -17.27 45.15 -18.04
N GLN A 301 -16.86 44.43 -19.08
CA GLN A 301 -15.90 43.35 -18.95
C GLN A 301 -14.61 43.85 -18.29
N GLN A 302 -14.04 44.96 -18.75
CA GLN A 302 -12.80 45.51 -18.20
C GLN A 302 -12.96 45.89 -16.72
N GLU A 303 -14.06 46.52 -16.32
CA GLU A 303 -14.31 46.89 -14.93
C GLU A 303 -14.53 45.67 -14.03
N VAL A 304 -15.31 44.68 -14.48
CA VAL A 304 -15.51 43.43 -13.73
C VAL A 304 -14.20 42.67 -13.59
N GLU A 305 -13.37 42.62 -14.64
CA GLU A 305 -12.07 41.95 -14.58
C GLU A 305 -11.09 42.64 -13.63
N LYS A 306 -11.11 43.98 -13.51
CA LYS A 306 -10.36 44.74 -12.50
C LYS A 306 -10.83 44.40 -11.08
N ILE A 307 -12.15 44.34 -10.88
CA ILE A 307 -12.75 43.93 -9.59
C ILE A 307 -12.25 42.54 -9.20
N LEU A 308 -12.31 41.58 -10.12
CA LEU A 308 -11.84 40.22 -9.88
C LEU A 308 -10.34 40.16 -9.56
N ASP A 309 -9.53 41.01 -10.20
CA ASP A 309 -8.09 41.13 -9.89
C ASP A 309 -7.86 41.64 -8.46
N ASP A 310 -8.61 42.66 -8.03
CA ASP A 310 -8.48 43.22 -6.69
C ASP A 310 -9.02 42.28 -5.61
N VAL A 311 -10.12 41.56 -5.87
CA VAL A 311 -10.59 40.47 -5.01
C VAL A 311 -9.53 39.38 -4.87
N SER A 312 -8.86 39.00 -5.96
CA SER A 312 -7.77 38.02 -5.92
C SER A 312 -6.58 38.51 -5.09
N LYS A 313 -6.16 39.78 -5.23
CA LYS A 313 -5.12 40.38 -4.38
C LYS A 313 -5.52 40.38 -2.91
N TYR A 314 -6.79 40.70 -2.61
CA TYR A 314 -7.33 40.71 -1.26
C TYR A 314 -7.30 39.31 -0.62
N LEU A 315 -7.81 38.30 -1.35
CA LEU A 315 -7.82 36.91 -0.89
C LEU A 315 -6.41 36.35 -0.68
N ASN A 316 -5.47 36.69 -1.57
CA ASN A 316 -4.05 36.33 -1.41
C ASN A 316 -3.33 37.12 -0.30
N GLY A 317 -3.97 38.13 0.29
CA GLY A 317 -3.40 38.96 1.35
C GLY A 317 -2.35 39.96 0.86
N GLU A 318 -2.34 40.29 -0.43
CA GLU A 318 -1.48 41.33 -1.02
C GLU A 318 -1.98 42.74 -0.65
N ILE A 319 -3.29 42.88 -0.41
CA ILE A 319 -3.94 44.09 0.12
C ILE A 319 -4.81 43.73 1.33
N ASP A 320 -4.91 44.66 2.29
CA ASP A 320 -5.65 44.47 3.54
C ASP A 320 -7.11 44.89 3.48
N GLU A 321 -7.44 45.78 2.55
CA GLU A 321 -8.78 46.25 2.23
C GLU A 321 -8.86 46.42 0.70
N PHE A 322 -10.02 46.23 0.10
CA PHE A 322 -10.23 46.55 -1.31
C PHE A 322 -11.35 47.58 -1.45
N THR A 323 -11.10 48.61 -2.24
CA THR A 323 -12.09 49.64 -2.62
C THR A 323 -12.24 49.54 -4.13
N ILE A 324 -13.42 49.14 -4.58
CA ILE A 324 -13.72 49.10 -6.01
C ILE A 324 -14.16 50.50 -6.39
N GLU A 325 -13.33 51.23 -7.12
CA GLU A 325 -13.69 52.51 -7.71
C GLU A 325 -14.05 52.30 -9.18
N LEU A 326 -15.34 52.43 -9.49
CA LEU A 326 -15.81 52.44 -10.87
C LEU A 326 -15.86 53.89 -11.37
N SER A 327 -14.87 54.28 -12.16
CA SER A 327 -14.83 55.63 -12.75
C SER A 327 -15.84 55.74 -13.89
N LEU A 328 -16.61 56.83 -13.87
CA LEU A 328 -17.61 57.18 -14.89
C LEU A 328 -17.19 58.42 -15.70
N GLU A 329 -15.99 58.96 -15.49
CA GLU A 329 -15.57 60.24 -16.07
C GLU A 329 -15.57 60.21 -17.61
N GLU A 330 -14.95 59.20 -18.22
CA GLU A 330 -14.95 59.02 -19.67
C GLU A 330 -16.36 58.70 -20.21
N ASN A 331 -17.10 57.87 -19.47
CA ASN A 331 -18.47 57.50 -19.80
C ASN A 331 -19.37 58.76 -19.83
N LYS A 332 -19.21 59.71 -18.91
CA LYS A 332 -19.97 60.97 -18.91
C LYS A 332 -19.67 61.87 -20.09
N GLU A 333 -18.40 61.98 -20.49
CA GLU A 333 -18.04 62.76 -21.67
C GLU A 333 -18.60 62.12 -22.95
N LEU A 334 -18.55 60.79 -23.06
CA LEU A 334 -19.22 60.07 -24.15
C LEU A 334 -20.76 60.26 -24.10
N ALA A 335 -21.37 60.24 -22.91
CA ALA A 335 -22.80 60.46 -22.74
C ALA A 335 -23.21 61.85 -23.20
N LYS A 336 -22.40 62.85 -22.85
CA LYS A 336 -22.56 64.24 -23.29
C LYS A 336 -22.56 64.35 -24.80
N GLU A 337 -21.63 63.70 -25.49
CA GLU A 337 -21.55 63.72 -26.95
C GLU A 337 -22.75 63.00 -27.60
N ASN A 338 -23.14 61.84 -27.08
CA ASN A 338 -24.23 61.04 -27.64
C ASN A 338 -25.60 61.69 -27.44
N ILE A 339 -25.89 62.21 -26.24
CA ILE A 339 -27.13 62.96 -25.96
C ILE A 339 -27.19 64.22 -26.84
N ARG A 340 -26.06 64.92 -27.04
CA ARG A 340 -25.99 66.08 -27.95
C ARG A 340 -26.30 65.70 -29.39
N ALA A 341 -25.78 64.57 -29.88
CA ALA A 341 -26.04 64.12 -31.24
C ALA A 341 -27.53 63.80 -31.45
N LEU A 342 -28.14 63.07 -30.52
CA LEU A 342 -29.56 62.70 -30.56
C LEU A 342 -30.47 63.94 -30.54
N VAL A 343 -30.24 64.84 -29.58
CA VAL A 343 -31.08 66.05 -29.46
C VAL A 343 -30.90 66.97 -30.66
N LYS A 344 -29.72 67.02 -31.30
CA LYS A 344 -29.51 67.83 -32.50
C LYS A 344 -30.31 67.36 -33.70
N GLU A 345 -30.44 66.04 -33.88
CA GLU A 345 -31.21 65.44 -34.98
C GLU A 345 -32.70 65.77 -34.82
N ASP A 346 -33.26 65.49 -33.64
CA ASP A 346 -34.66 65.78 -33.32
C ASP A 346 -34.97 67.30 -33.36
N LEU A 347 -34.07 68.13 -32.81
CA LEU A 347 -34.25 69.58 -32.81
C LEU A 347 -34.24 70.13 -34.24
N ASN A 348 -33.40 69.61 -35.13
CA ASN A 348 -33.36 70.04 -36.52
C ASN A 348 -34.65 69.64 -37.24
N GLU A 349 -35.13 68.42 -37.06
CA GLU A 349 -36.39 67.96 -37.65
C GLU A 349 -37.60 68.79 -37.18
N VAL A 350 -37.66 69.11 -35.89
CA VAL A 350 -38.78 69.89 -35.34
C VAL A 350 -38.71 71.35 -35.79
N THR A 351 -37.52 71.97 -35.77
CA THR A 351 -37.37 73.39 -36.14
C THR A 351 -37.60 73.64 -37.63
N GLU A 352 -37.28 72.70 -38.52
CA GLU A 352 -37.58 72.79 -39.95
C GLU A 352 -39.08 72.71 -40.26
N LYS A 353 -39.86 72.03 -39.42
CA LYS A 353 -41.31 71.85 -39.59
C LYS A 353 -42.16 72.97 -38.99
N LEU A 354 -41.55 73.97 -38.32
CA LEU A 354 -42.30 75.04 -37.67
C LEU A 354 -42.91 76.03 -38.68
N PRO A 355 -44.21 76.37 -38.54
CA PRO A 355 -44.86 77.34 -39.41
C PRO A 355 -44.42 78.78 -39.11
N VAL A 356 -44.57 79.70 -40.07
CA VAL A 356 -44.29 81.13 -39.86
C VAL A 356 -45.42 81.79 -39.03
N CYS A 357 -45.07 82.59 -38.02
CA CYS A 357 -46.03 83.26 -37.15
C CYS A 357 -46.86 84.31 -37.92
N LYS A 358 -48.18 84.34 -37.72
CA LYS A 358 -49.08 85.31 -38.38
C LYS A 358 -49.11 86.70 -37.72
N ASN A 359 -48.62 86.84 -36.49
CA ASN A 359 -48.60 88.09 -35.72
C ASN A 359 -47.17 88.41 -35.26
N ASN A 360 -46.76 89.67 -35.38
CA ASN A 360 -45.45 90.20 -34.96
C ASN A 360 -45.36 90.36 -33.43
N GLU A 361 -45.48 89.27 -32.68
CA GLU A 361 -45.15 89.28 -31.26
C GLU A 361 -43.63 89.44 -31.06
N VAL A 362 -43.24 90.10 -29.97
CA VAL A 362 -41.84 90.33 -29.62
C VAL A 362 -41.23 89.00 -29.18
N PHE A 363 -40.54 88.34 -30.11
CA PHE A 363 -39.87 87.09 -29.87
C PHE A 363 -38.45 87.35 -29.36
N SER A 364 -38.09 86.79 -28.21
CA SER A 364 -36.75 86.90 -27.66
C SER A 364 -36.08 85.53 -27.58
N LEU A 365 -35.01 85.37 -28.35
CA LEU A 365 -34.20 84.15 -28.42
C LEU A 365 -33.60 83.78 -27.05
N SER A 366 -33.33 84.77 -26.19
CA SER A 366 -32.72 84.56 -24.87
C SER A 366 -33.68 84.03 -23.79
N SER A 367 -34.99 84.07 -24.03
CA SER A 367 -36.03 83.65 -23.07
C SER A 367 -36.89 82.51 -23.59
N LEU A 368 -36.47 81.85 -24.68
CA LEU A 368 -37.05 80.59 -25.11
C LEU A 368 -36.90 79.58 -23.96
N SER A 369 -38.01 79.02 -23.49
CA SER A 369 -38.01 77.95 -22.48
C SER A 369 -38.75 76.71 -22.98
N SER A 370 -39.07 76.68 -24.27
CA SER A 370 -39.77 75.60 -24.98
C SER A 370 -39.61 75.80 -26.49
N ILE A 371 -39.83 74.74 -27.30
CA ILE A 371 -39.97 74.90 -28.76
C ILE A 371 -41.12 75.88 -29.04
N PRO A 372 -40.88 76.94 -29.85
CA PRO A 372 -41.91 77.88 -30.19
C PRO A 372 -42.91 77.24 -31.18
N THR A 373 -44.19 77.59 -31.08
CA THR A 373 -45.24 77.04 -31.97
C THR A 373 -45.15 77.56 -33.40
N CYS A 374 -44.40 78.64 -33.63
CA CYS A 374 -44.14 79.22 -34.95
C CYS A 374 -42.85 80.05 -34.93
N ILE A 375 -42.29 80.35 -36.10
CA ILE A 375 -41.10 81.19 -36.27
C ILE A 375 -41.52 82.58 -36.79
N PRO A 376 -41.13 83.69 -36.15
CA PRO A 376 -41.39 85.05 -36.66
C PRO A 376 -40.76 85.29 -38.04
N GLU A 377 -41.41 86.09 -38.91
CA GLU A 377 -40.92 86.37 -40.28
C GLU A 377 -39.51 87.00 -40.33
N ASN A 378 -39.06 87.62 -39.25
CA ASN A 378 -37.77 88.30 -39.13
C ASN A 378 -36.63 87.40 -38.62
N LEU A 379 -36.88 86.12 -38.38
CA LEU A 379 -35.90 85.16 -37.89
C LEU A 379 -35.82 83.96 -38.83
N ILE A 380 -34.60 83.47 -39.05
CA ILE A 380 -34.42 82.22 -39.80
C ILE A 380 -34.50 81.02 -38.85
N PRO A 381 -35.03 79.85 -39.29
CA PRO A 381 -35.11 78.65 -38.45
C PRO A 381 -33.80 78.28 -37.75
N LYS A 382 -32.67 78.56 -38.41
CA LYS A 382 -31.31 78.32 -37.88
C LYS A 382 -30.97 79.16 -36.64
N GLU A 383 -31.53 80.36 -36.49
CA GLU A 383 -31.29 81.20 -35.31
C GLU A 383 -32.07 80.69 -34.08
N VAL A 384 -33.28 80.17 -34.31
CA VAL A 384 -34.09 79.51 -33.28
C VAL A 384 -33.44 78.18 -32.85
N TYR A 385 -32.94 77.40 -33.81
CA TYR A 385 -32.16 76.19 -33.57
C TYR A 385 -30.94 76.47 -32.67
N ASN A 386 -30.09 77.45 -33.01
CA ASN A 386 -28.88 77.77 -32.25
C ASN A 386 -29.19 78.22 -30.80
N ALA A 387 -30.31 78.93 -30.58
CA ALA A 387 -30.72 79.34 -29.24
C ALA A 387 -31.18 78.15 -28.38
N LEU A 388 -31.94 77.22 -28.96
CA LEU A 388 -32.40 76.00 -28.30
C LEU A 388 -31.23 75.02 -28.06
N ASP A 389 -30.33 74.82 -29.03
CA ASP A 389 -29.12 73.98 -28.91
C ASP A 389 -28.22 74.44 -27.76
N ASN A 390 -28.01 75.75 -27.60
CA ASN A 390 -27.24 76.29 -26.47
C ASN A 390 -27.88 76.02 -25.11
N GLN A 391 -29.21 76.09 -25.01
CA GLN A 391 -29.90 75.75 -23.76
C GLN A 391 -29.85 74.26 -23.47
N ILE A 392 -30.04 73.41 -24.47
CA ILE A 392 -29.86 71.96 -24.35
C ILE A 392 -28.45 71.66 -23.83
N ASN A 393 -27.42 72.24 -24.43
CA ASN A 393 -26.03 72.04 -24.02
C ASN A 393 -25.80 72.43 -22.55
N THR A 394 -26.36 73.55 -22.11
CA THR A 394 -26.23 74.03 -20.72
C THR A 394 -26.94 73.09 -19.73
N ASN A 395 -28.11 72.55 -20.11
CA ASN A 395 -28.87 71.66 -19.23
C ASN A 395 -28.30 70.25 -19.18
N VAL A 396 -27.83 69.71 -20.32
CA VAL A 396 -27.11 68.43 -20.36
C VAL A 396 -25.84 68.51 -19.50
N GLU A 397 -25.07 69.61 -19.59
CA GLU A 397 -23.91 69.82 -18.71
C GLU A 397 -24.28 69.88 -17.22
N LYS A 398 -25.41 70.52 -16.89
CA LYS A 398 -25.88 70.62 -15.51
C LYS A 398 -26.33 69.26 -14.94
N ILE A 399 -26.96 68.42 -15.75
CA ILE A 399 -27.42 67.07 -15.36
C ILE A 399 -26.22 66.13 -15.17
N LEU A 400 -25.27 66.12 -16.11
CA LEU A 400 -24.06 65.28 -16.00
C LEU A 400 -23.14 65.70 -14.85
N ALA A 401 -23.14 66.99 -14.48
CA ALA A 401 -22.42 67.49 -13.31
C ALA A 401 -23.02 67.04 -11.96
N THR A 402 -24.29 66.62 -11.93
CA THR A 402 -24.93 66.04 -10.73
C THR A 402 -24.73 64.54 -10.59
N THR A 403 -24.36 63.84 -11.65
CA THR A 403 -23.93 62.44 -11.58
C THR A 403 -22.56 62.37 -10.89
N PRO A 404 -22.25 61.39 -10.04
CA PRO A 404 -20.91 61.25 -9.44
C PRO A 404 -19.86 60.80 -10.48
N ASP A 405 -18.62 61.27 -10.35
CA ASP A 405 -17.51 60.93 -11.29
C ASP A 405 -16.99 59.50 -11.09
N SER A 406 -17.19 58.94 -9.90
CA SER A 406 -16.95 57.53 -9.61
C SER A 406 -18.02 56.96 -8.67
N ILE A 407 -18.24 55.66 -8.78
CA ILE A 407 -19.04 54.88 -7.84
C ILE A 407 -18.07 54.01 -7.04
N GLU A 408 -17.97 54.27 -5.75
CA GLU A 408 -17.19 53.43 -4.84
C GLU A 408 -18.06 52.30 -4.30
N PHE A 409 -17.64 51.06 -4.51
CA PHE A 409 -18.14 49.91 -3.78
C PHE A 409 -17.11 49.53 -2.70
N THR A 410 -17.53 49.68 -1.45
CA THR A 410 -16.72 49.30 -0.29
C THR A 410 -16.96 47.83 0.06
N GLN A 411 -16.12 47.28 0.94
CA GLN A 411 -16.31 45.93 1.48
C GLN A 411 -17.68 45.76 2.15
N GLU A 412 -18.18 46.79 2.85
CA GLU A 412 -19.55 46.78 3.42
C GLU A 412 -20.61 46.70 2.34
N SER A 413 -20.45 47.44 1.25
CA SER A 413 -21.37 47.44 0.11
C SER A 413 -21.41 46.09 -0.60
N LEU A 414 -20.27 45.39 -0.72
CA LEU A 414 -20.21 44.05 -1.29
C LEU A 414 -20.85 43.01 -0.36
N LYS A 415 -20.58 43.07 0.95
CA LYS A 415 -21.20 42.19 1.94
C LYS A 415 -22.73 42.30 1.92
N GLU A 416 -23.24 43.53 1.92
CA GLU A 416 -24.67 43.80 1.83
C GLU A 416 -25.27 43.27 0.51
N SER A 417 -24.55 43.43 -0.61
CA SER A 417 -24.98 42.96 -1.94
C SER A 417 -24.98 41.44 -2.09
N LEU A 418 -24.08 40.73 -1.39
CA LEU A 418 -24.03 39.27 -1.34
C LEU A 418 -25.06 38.67 -0.36
N GLY A 419 -25.88 39.50 0.30
CA GLY A 419 -26.83 39.07 1.32
C GLY A 419 -26.16 38.57 2.60
N ILE A 420 -24.88 38.89 2.79
CA ILE A 420 -24.09 38.51 3.96
C ILE A 420 -24.46 39.47 5.09
N SER A 421 -25.16 38.95 6.10
CA SER A 421 -25.54 39.77 7.25
C SER A 421 -24.29 40.10 8.06
N THR A 422 -24.00 41.39 8.25
CA THR A 422 -22.92 41.92 9.11
C THR A 422 -23.08 41.55 10.60
N THR A 423 -24.13 40.80 10.94
CA THR A 423 -24.39 40.23 12.26
C THR A 423 -23.83 38.79 12.38
N ASN A 424 -22.50 38.67 12.37
CA ASN A 424 -21.68 37.68 13.11
C ASN A 424 -21.74 36.16 12.79
N THR A 425 -21.83 35.72 11.53
CA THR A 425 -21.39 34.34 11.16
C THR A 425 -20.73 34.26 9.79
N GLU A 426 -21.21 35.05 8.83
CA GLU A 426 -20.74 35.00 7.43
C GLU A 426 -19.51 35.88 7.20
N ASP A 427 -19.38 36.98 7.95
CA ASP A 427 -18.16 37.80 8.00
C ASP A 427 -16.97 37.00 8.55
N GLU A 428 -17.20 36.13 9.55
CA GLU A 428 -16.17 35.22 10.06
C GLU A 428 -15.74 34.19 9.01
N PHE A 429 -16.65 33.79 8.10
CA PHE A 429 -16.33 32.83 7.04
C PHE A 429 -15.37 33.41 6.00
N ILE A 430 -15.61 34.63 5.50
CA ILE A 430 -14.72 35.27 4.51
C ILE A 430 -13.34 35.52 5.11
N GLU A 431 -13.26 36.05 6.33
CA GLU A 431 -11.96 36.25 6.99
C GLU A 431 -11.27 34.93 7.29
N SER A 432 -12.00 33.88 7.67
CA SER A 432 -11.41 32.53 7.85
C SER A 432 -10.91 31.94 6.53
N ALA A 433 -11.66 32.12 5.44
CA ALA A 433 -11.26 31.66 4.12
C ALA A 433 -10.02 32.41 3.63
N ARG A 434 -10.00 33.73 3.81
CA ARG A 434 -8.85 34.58 3.50
C ARG A 434 -7.62 34.20 4.32
N ASP A 435 -7.77 33.96 5.62
CA ASP A 435 -6.68 33.50 6.47
C ASP A 435 -6.08 32.18 5.97
N LYS A 436 -6.93 31.20 5.60
CA LYS A 436 -6.48 29.93 5.01
C LYS A 436 -5.84 30.08 3.64
N ILE A 437 -6.30 31.03 2.81
CA ILE A 437 -5.67 31.30 1.51
C ILE A 437 -4.29 31.95 1.68
N LYS A 438 -4.19 32.94 2.57
CA LYS A 438 -2.98 33.71 2.85
C LYS A 438 -1.93 32.89 3.58
N ASN A 439 -2.32 32.23 4.67
CA ASN A 439 -1.42 31.51 5.54
C ASN A 439 -1.34 30.01 5.19
N GLY A 440 -2.15 29.52 4.26
CA GLY A 440 -2.28 28.11 3.95
C GLY A 440 -3.23 27.39 4.89
N TRP A 441 -3.76 26.25 4.44
CA TRP A 441 -4.52 25.37 5.32
C TRP A 441 -3.55 24.46 6.09
N ILE A 442 -3.55 24.60 7.41
CA ILE A 442 -2.66 23.87 8.30
C ILE A 442 -3.41 22.65 8.86
N TYR A 443 -2.79 21.48 8.72
CA TYR A 443 -3.27 20.23 9.30
C TYR A 443 -2.18 19.58 10.13
N THR A 444 -2.48 19.25 11.39
CA THR A 444 -1.49 18.79 12.37
C THR A 444 -1.73 17.37 12.85
N ASP A 445 -0.77 16.83 13.61
CA ASP A 445 -0.93 15.53 14.29
C ASP A 445 -2.14 15.50 15.24
N LYS A 446 -2.46 16.64 15.87
CA LYS A 446 -3.62 16.78 16.76
C LYS A 446 -4.93 16.67 15.98
N ASP A 447 -4.99 17.26 14.79
CA ASP A 447 -6.16 17.15 13.91
C ASP A 447 -6.36 15.72 13.43
N LEU A 448 -5.28 15.04 13.05
CA LEU A 448 -5.30 13.62 12.71
C LEU A 448 -5.84 12.77 13.86
N LYS A 449 -5.28 12.89 15.05
CA LYS A 449 -5.72 12.14 16.24
C LYS A 449 -7.19 12.43 16.56
N ARG A 450 -7.62 13.70 16.48
CA ARG A 450 -9.02 14.10 16.68
C ARG A 450 -9.95 13.44 15.65
N HIS A 451 -9.58 13.43 14.37
CA HIS A 451 -10.40 12.80 13.33
C HIS A 451 -10.45 11.27 13.45
N LEU A 452 -9.33 10.65 13.83
CA LEU A 452 -9.28 9.20 14.09
C LEU A 452 -10.15 8.83 15.29
N ASP A 453 -10.08 9.58 16.38
CA ASP A 453 -10.92 9.39 17.56
C ASP A 453 -12.41 9.61 17.24
N GLN A 454 -12.74 10.66 16.49
CA GLN A 454 -14.14 10.92 16.09
C GLN A 454 -14.72 9.81 15.20
N LYS A 455 -13.93 9.24 14.31
CA LYS A 455 -14.41 8.25 13.33
C LYS A 455 -14.32 6.81 13.82
N PHE A 456 -13.30 6.50 14.64
CA PHE A 456 -12.97 5.14 15.04
C PHE A 456 -12.75 4.97 16.55
N GLY A 457 -12.86 6.04 17.35
CA GLY A 457 -12.59 6.03 18.79
C GLY A 457 -11.12 5.76 19.13
N GLU A 458 -10.90 5.27 20.35
CA GLU A 458 -9.59 4.92 20.91
C GLU A 458 -8.81 3.94 20.00
N TRP A 459 -9.52 3.02 19.33
CA TRP A 459 -8.90 2.09 18.37
C TRP A 459 -8.16 2.81 17.22
N GLY A 460 -8.69 3.93 16.73
CA GLY A 460 -8.06 4.67 15.63
C GLY A 460 -6.73 5.29 16.05
N THR A 461 -6.67 5.87 17.24
CA THR A 461 -5.44 6.45 17.79
C THR A 461 -4.42 5.39 18.21
N ASP A 462 -4.87 4.27 18.77
CA ASP A 462 -4.01 3.15 19.15
C ASP A 462 -3.39 2.49 17.91
N THR A 463 -4.17 2.32 16.85
CA THR A 463 -3.69 1.76 15.57
C THR A 463 -2.65 2.67 14.92
N LEU A 464 -2.85 4.00 14.99
CA LEU A 464 -1.84 4.96 14.53
C LEU A 464 -0.53 4.80 15.31
N GLU A 465 -0.59 4.72 16.64
CA GLU A 465 0.60 4.59 17.47
C GLU A 465 1.31 3.24 17.29
N GLN A 466 0.55 2.16 17.12
CA GLN A 466 1.08 0.84 16.78
C GLN A 466 1.79 0.87 15.42
N SER A 467 1.19 1.50 14.42
CA SER A 467 1.78 1.66 13.09
C SER A 467 3.08 2.45 13.16
N ARG A 468 3.10 3.55 13.92
CA ARG A 468 4.32 4.35 14.15
C ARG A 468 5.41 3.53 14.84
N SER A 469 5.06 2.68 15.81
CA SER A 469 6.04 1.81 16.45
C SER A 469 6.61 0.79 15.48
N ILE A 470 5.79 0.20 14.61
CA ILE A 470 6.27 -0.74 13.59
C ILE A 470 7.23 -0.05 12.60
N LEU A 471 6.91 1.17 12.15
CA LEU A 471 7.76 1.91 11.22
C LEU A 471 9.08 2.39 11.87
N SER A 472 9.07 2.68 13.17
CA SER A 472 10.24 3.14 13.92
C SER A 472 11.12 1.99 14.43
N ASP A 473 10.52 1.08 15.18
CA ASP A 473 11.19 -0.02 15.88
C ASP A 473 11.38 -1.25 14.99
N GLY A 474 10.66 -1.31 13.87
CA GLY A 474 10.60 -2.47 12.99
C GLY A 474 9.53 -3.49 13.40
N PHE A 475 9.44 -4.57 12.63
CA PHE A 475 8.60 -5.71 12.97
C PHE A 475 9.38 -6.67 13.87
N THR A 476 8.78 -7.07 15.00
CA THR A 476 9.36 -8.05 15.91
C THR A 476 8.43 -9.24 16.04
N TYR A 477 8.93 -10.44 15.80
CA TYR A 477 8.21 -11.70 15.95
C TYR A 477 8.94 -12.60 16.95
N ASN A 478 8.27 -12.92 18.06
CA ASN A 478 8.86 -13.70 19.15
C ASN A 478 8.07 -14.97 19.48
N ASN A 479 8.52 -15.70 20.51
CA ASN A 479 7.89 -16.91 21.00
C ASN A 479 6.43 -16.72 21.44
N LEU A 480 6.08 -15.58 22.04
CA LEU A 480 4.71 -15.29 22.45
C LEU A 480 3.80 -15.09 21.23
N ASN A 481 4.27 -14.39 20.20
CA ASN A 481 3.53 -14.23 18.95
C ASN A 481 3.30 -15.58 18.26
N LEU A 482 4.33 -16.43 18.22
CA LEU A 482 4.21 -17.78 17.67
C LEU A 482 3.20 -18.64 18.44
N GLU A 483 3.22 -18.62 19.77
CA GLU A 483 2.23 -19.34 20.57
C GLU A 483 0.81 -18.81 20.38
N GLU A 484 0.65 -17.49 20.27
CA GLU A 484 -0.64 -16.86 19.99
C GLU A 484 -1.18 -17.26 18.61
N ASP A 485 -0.34 -17.23 17.57
CA ASP A 485 -0.73 -17.60 16.21
C ASP A 485 -1.01 -19.10 16.08
N MET A 486 -0.22 -19.95 16.75
CA MET A 486 -0.54 -21.37 16.85
C MET A 486 -1.90 -21.58 17.52
N ALA A 487 -2.23 -20.85 18.60
CA ALA A 487 -3.50 -20.98 19.30
C ALA A 487 -4.73 -20.58 18.45
N LYS A 488 -4.54 -19.81 17.37
CA LYS A 488 -5.60 -19.49 16.41
C LYS A 488 -5.91 -20.66 15.46
N ILE A 489 -4.94 -21.54 15.21
CA ILE A 489 -5.00 -22.57 14.17
C ILE A 489 -5.16 -23.98 14.77
N VAL A 490 -4.47 -24.24 15.88
CA VAL A 490 -4.40 -25.56 16.51
C VAL A 490 -4.89 -25.53 17.95
N ASP A 491 -5.37 -26.67 18.44
CA ASP A 491 -5.89 -26.79 19.80
C ASP A 491 -4.77 -26.80 20.85
N LYS A 492 -5.13 -26.52 22.11
CA LYS A 492 -4.18 -26.46 23.23
C LYS A 492 -3.38 -27.75 23.42
N ASN A 493 -3.93 -28.93 23.07
CA ASN A 493 -3.17 -30.17 23.20
C ASN A 493 -2.05 -30.23 22.17
N THR A 494 -2.28 -29.76 20.94
CA THR A 494 -1.25 -29.70 19.90
C THR A 494 -0.10 -28.77 20.29
N ILE A 495 -0.40 -27.62 20.92
CA ILE A 495 0.63 -26.71 21.45
C ILE A 495 1.43 -27.38 22.59
N SER A 496 0.75 -28.09 23.49
CA SER A 496 1.44 -28.87 24.53
C SER A 496 2.35 -29.94 23.94
N LEU A 497 1.90 -30.65 22.91
CA LEU A 497 2.70 -31.67 22.22
C LEU A 497 3.93 -31.06 21.54
N PHE A 498 3.80 -29.86 20.97
CA PHE A 498 4.94 -29.12 20.41
C PHE A 498 5.97 -28.78 21.49
N ASN A 499 5.54 -28.23 22.63
CA ASN A 499 6.43 -27.88 23.75
C ASN A 499 7.05 -29.13 24.42
N ASP A 500 6.30 -30.21 24.58
CA ASP A 500 6.82 -31.50 25.02
C ASP A 500 7.87 -32.02 24.03
N GLY A 501 7.58 -31.94 22.73
CA GLY A 501 8.50 -32.29 21.65
C GLY A 501 9.83 -31.55 21.74
N ARG A 502 9.79 -30.22 21.94
CA ARG A 502 10.98 -29.39 22.17
C ARG A 502 11.81 -29.90 23.36
N SER A 503 11.17 -30.20 24.49
CA SER A 503 11.83 -30.74 25.69
C SER A 503 12.49 -32.11 25.46
N TYR A 504 11.82 -32.99 24.70
CA TYR A 504 12.40 -34.27 24.30
C TYR A 504 13.63 -34.11 23.40
N VAL A 505 13.56 -33.19 22.43
CA VAL A 505 14.70 -32.89 21.53
C VAL A 505 15.88 -32.33 22.33
N ALA A 506 15.64 -31.39 23.25
CA ALA A 506 16.66 -30.86 24.15
C ALA A 506 17.36 -31.98 24.95
N SER A 507 16.56 -32.91 25.47
CA SER A 507 17.05 -34.09 26.18
C SER A 507 17.89 -35.00 25.28
N MET A 508 17.46 -35.23 24.02
CA MET A 508 18.23 -36.03 23.06
C MET A 508 19.58 -35.39 22.71
N LYS A 509 19.64 -34.07 22.54
CA LYS A 509 20.88 -33.31 22.28
C LYS A 509 21.89 -33.53 23.42
N LYS A 510 21.42 -33.50 24.67
CA LYS A 510 22.23 -33.77 25.87
C LYS A 510 22.77 -35.20 25.94
N PHE A 511 21.99 -36.19 25.51
CA PHE A 511 22.35 -37.62 25.60
C PHE A 511 22.82 -38.22 24.26
N ARG A 512 23.24 -37.41 23.28
CA ARG A 512 23.59 -37.88 21.92
C ARG A 512 24.56 -39.07 21.90
N PHE A 513 25.53 -39.12 22.81
CA PHE A 513 26.52 -40.20 22.88
C PHE A 513 26.00 -41.48 23.55
N VAL A 514 24.98 -41.37 24.39
CA VAL A 514 24.40 -42.51 25.14
C VAL A 514 23.68 -43.46 24.19
N ILE A 515 23.19 -42.99 23.06
CA ILE A 515 22.41 -43.80 22.10
C ILE A 515 23.28 -44.81 21.35
N TYR A 516 24.57 -44.52 21.13
CA TYR A 516 25.51 -45.45 20.49
C TYR A 516 25.92 -46.60 21.42
N VAL A 517 25.86 -46.40 22.73
CA VAL A 517 26.36 -47.36 23.74
C VAL A 517 25.55 -48.67 23.75
N PRO A 518 24.20 -48.67 23.79
CA PRO A 518 23.40 -49.88 23.70
C PRO A 518 23.64 -50.70 22.44
N ILE A 519 23.80 -50.04 21.29
CA ILE A 519 24.04 -50.72 20.00
C ILE A 519 25.38 -51.44 20.03
N PHE A 520 26.43 -50.73 20.44
CA PHE A 520 27.76 -51.31 20.55
C PHE A 520 27.79 -52.47 21.56
N ILE A 521 27.13 -52.30 22.71
CA ILE A 521 27.00 -53.35 23.73
C ILE A 521 26.23 -54.55 23.18
N LEU A 522 25.10 -54.35 22.49
CA LEU A 522 24.30 -55.44 21.91
C LEU A 522 25.09 -56.21 20.85
N MET A 523 25.81 -55.50 19.97
CA MET A 523 26.69 -56.11 18.97
C MET A 523 27.84 -56.87 19.63
N LEU A 524 28.44 -56.32 20.69
CA LEU A 524 29.54 -56.92 21.42
C LEU A 524 29.10 -58.16 22.21
N VAL A 525 28.06 -58.05 23.02
CA VAL A 525 27.52 -59.14 23.85
C VAL A 525 27.03 -60.29 22.98
N SER A 526 26.27 -60.01 21.92
CA SER A 526 25.81 -61.06 21.00
C SER A 526 27.00 -61.80 20.34
N SER A 527 28.02 -61.05 19.92
CA SER A 527 29.23 -61.63 19.32
C SER A 527 30.05 -62.45 20.33
N LEU A 528 30.15 -62.01 21.58
CA LEU A 528 30.86 -62.74 22.65
C LEU A 528 30.18 -64.07 22.99
N ILE A 529 28.85 -64.12 23.02
CA ILE A 529 28.07 -65.32 23.35
C ILE A 529 28.16 -66.36 22.23
N LEU A 530 28.15 -65.93 20.96
CA LEU A 530 28.04 -66.83 19.81
C LEU A 530 29.40 -67.40 19.35
N PHE A 531 30.51 -66.69 19.54
CA PHE A 531 31.81 -67.09 18.98
C PHE A 531 32.99 -66.91 19.94
N ARG A 532 33.90 -67.90 19.92
CA ARG A 532 35.12 -67.91 20.73
C ARG A 532 36.30 -67.10 20.16
N THR A 533 36.37 -66.92 18.83
CA THR A 533 37.50 -66.22 18.18
C THR A 533 37.13 -64.80 17.77
N TRP A 534 38.05 -63.84 17.99
CA TRP A 534 37.86 -62.43 17.64
C TRP A 534 37.55 -62.19 16.15
N THR A 535 38.15 -62.96 15.24
CA THR A 535 37.86 -62.87 13.80
C THR A 535 36.42 -63.26 13.43
N LYS A 536 35.81 -64.20 14.16
CA LYS A 536 34.40 -64.59 13.95
C LYS A 536 33.43 -63.58 14.58
N ARG A 537 33.83 -62.94 15.69
CA ARG A 537 33.08 -61.87 16.34
C ARG A 537 32.95 -60.64 15.44
N ILE A 538 34.08 -60.17 14.89
CA ILE A 538 34.10 -59.02 13.96
C ILE A 538 33.28 -59.32 12.71
N ARG A 539 33.36 -60.54 12.15
CA ARG A 539 32.51 -60.96 11.02
C ARG A 539 31.03 -60.88 11.35
N LEU A 540 30.61 -61.36 12.51
CA LEU A 540 29.20 -61.31 12.91
C LEU A 540 28.70 -59.86 13.05
N MET A 541 29.50 -58.98 13.68
CA MET A 541 29.18 -57.55 13.76
C MET A 541 29.00 -56.91 12.37
N SER A 542 29.92 -57.22 11.46
CA SER A 542 29.86 -56.78 10.06
C SER A 542 28.59 -57.25 9.35
N VAL A 543 28.20 -58.51 9.56
CA VAL A 543 26.98 -59.08 8.98
C VAL A 543 25.74 -58.38 9.51
N TYR A 544 25.66 -58.10 10.82
CA TYR A 544 24.54 -57.35 11.39
C TYR A 544 24.45 -55.93 10.81
N LEU A 545 25.59 -55.26 10.61
CA LEU A 545 25.61 -53.92 9.97
C LEU A 545 25.13 -53.96 8.53
N ILE A 546 25.60 -54.93 7.73
CA ILE A 546 25.20 -55.07 6.32
C ILE A 546 23.71 -55.39 6.22
N ILE A 547 23.23 -56.39 6.96
CA ILE A 547 21.81 -56.80 6.92
C ILE A 547 20.92 -55.67 7.42
N GLY A 548 21.25 -55.04 8.55
CA GLY A 548 20.47 -53.93 9.09
C GLY A 548 20.42 -52.74 8.13
N SER A 549 21.56 -52.34 7.56
CA SER A 549 21.61 -51.23 6.60
C SER A 549 20.86 -51.54 5.30
N PHE A 550 20.93 -52.79 4.81
CA PHE A 550 20.19 -53.22 3.63
C PHE A 550 18.68 -53.25 3.86
N ILE A 551 18.23 -53.75 5.02
CA ILE A 551 16.82 -53.72 5.41
C ILE A 551 16.32 -52.29 5.48
N ILE A 552 17.08 -51.39 6.10
CA ILE A 552 16.70 -49.97 6.22
C ILE A 552 16.60 -49.30 4.85
N LEU A 553 17.57 -49.51 3.96
CA LEU A 553 17.52 -48.99 2.59
C LEU A 553 16.29 -49.50 1.82
N GLY A 554 15.99 -50.80 1.94
CA GLY A 554 14.81 -51.39 1.31
C GLY A 554 13.51 -50.87 1.90
N SER A 555 13.41 -50.78 3.22
CA SER A 555 12.19 -50.34 3.92
C SER A 555 11.90 -48.86 3.71
N LEU A 556 12.93 -48.00 3.67
CA LEU A 556 12.76 -46.57 3.48
C LEU A 556 12.39 -46.25 2.04
N ASN A 557 13.09 -46.80 1.05
CA ASN A 557 12.74 -46.56 -0.35
C ASN A 557 11.33 -47.07 -0.69
N ILE A 558 10.97 -48.27 -0.24
CA ILE A 558 9.63 -48.81 -0.51
C ILE A 558 8.57 -48.06 0.31
N GLY A 559 8.78 -47.89 1.63
CA GLY A 559 7.80 -47.28 2.51
C GLY A 559 7.55 -45.81 2.22
N TYR A 560 8.59 -45.04 1.88
CA TYR A 560 8.46 -43.62 1.59
C TYR A 560 7.81 -43.38 0.22
N TYR A 561 8.36 -43.95 -0.85
CA TYR A 561 7.86 -43.69 -2.21
C TYR A 561 6.49 -44.32 -2.48
N VAL A 562 6.14 -45.44 -1.83
CA VAL A 562 4.84 -46.11 -2.06
C VAL A 562 3.76 -45.62 -1.11
N VAL A 563 4.08 -45.36 0.16
CA VAL A 563 3.07 -45.07 1.19
C VAL A 563 3.05 -43.59 1.55
N ALA A 564 4.18 -43.01 1.95
CA ALA A 564 4.20 -41.62 2.41
C ALA A 564 3.84 -40.63 1.30
N LYS A 565 4.41 -40.81 0.09
CA LYS A 565 4.10 -39.94 -1.05
C LYS A 565 2.62 -40.00 -1.48
N SER A 566 2.03 -41.21 -1.47
CA SER A 566 0.60 -41.38 -1.73
C SER A 566 -0.28 -40.65 -0.72
N ILE A 567 0.07 -40.71 0.58
CA ILE A 567 -0.67 -40.00 1.63
C ILE A 567 -0.55 -38.49 1.47
N ILE A 568 0.62 -37.98 1.07
CA ILE A 568 0.82 -36.54 0.83
C ILE A 568 -0.03 -36.08 -0.37
N GLU A 569 -0.07 -36.85 -1.47
CA GLU A 569 -0.91 -36.57 -2.64
C GLU A 569 -2.43 -36.64 -2.31
N ASP A 570 -2.84 -37.59 -1.46
CA ASP A 570 -4.22 -37.69 -0.99
C ASP A 570 -4.57 -36.50 -0.07
N THR A 571 -3.67 -36.12 0.84
CA THR A 571 -3.83 -34.97 1.75
C THR A 571 -3.91 -33.67 0.96
N LYS A 572 -3.15 -33.54 -0.13
CA LYS A 572 -3.24 -32.40 -1.06
C LYS A 572 -4.65 -32.25 -1.61
N THR A 573 -5.21 -33.35 -2.10
CA THR A 573 -6.55 -33.37 -2.71
C THR A 573 -7.65 -33.13 -1.66
N GLU A 574 -7.48 -33.66 -0.45
CA GLU A 574 -8.37 -33.45 0.67
C GLU A 574 -8.33 -32.02 1.22
N ALA A 575 -7.14 -31.43 1.35
CA ALA A 575 -6.96 -30.05 1.82
C ALA A 575 -7.63 -29.04 0.86
N ILE A 576 -7.43 -29.20 -0.46
CA ILE A 576 -8.07 -28.37 -1.48
C ILE A 576 -9.60 -28.51 -1.43
N SER A 577 -10.14 -29.68 -1.10
CA SER A 577 -11.59 -29.92 -1.09
C SER A 577 -12.29 -29.54 0.23
N LYS A 578 -11.57 -29.47 1.36
CA LYS A 578 -12.14 -29.19 2.68
C LYS A 578 -12.02 -27.74 3.14
N ILE A 579 -11.09 -26.97 2.57
CA ILE A 579 -10.99 -25.55 2.90
C ILE A 579 -12.24 -24.86 2.35
N ALA A 580 -12.93 -24.08 3.18
CA ALA A 580 -13.94 -23.15 2.72
C ALA A 580 -13.20 -22.05 1.95
N ILE A 581 -12.89 -22.34 0.69
CA ILE A 581 -12.16 -21.41 -0.17
C ILE A 581 -13.04 -20.19 -0.31
N ASP A 582 -12.54 -19.02 0.10
CA ASP A 582 -13.19 -17.79 -0.28
C ASP A 582 -13.19 -17.74 -1.81
N GLU A 583 -14.38 -17.72 -2.41
CA GLU A 583 -14.52 -17.73 -3.87
C GLU A 583 -13.72 -16.60 -4.54
N ASN A 584 -13.47 -15.51 -3.82
CA ASN A 584 -12.70 -14.37 -4.31
C ASN A 584 -11.17 -14.55 -4.25
N PHE A 585 -10.64 -15.56 -3.55
CA PHE A 585 -9.19 -15.78 -3.38
C PHE A 585 -8.78 -17.25 -3.59
N ARG A 586 -9.42 -17.94 -4.54
CA ARG A 586 -9.20 -19.36 -4.79
C ARG A 586 -7.79 -19.65 -5.29
N SER A 587 -7.30 -18.88 -6.25
CA SER A 587 -5.96 -19.04 -6.83
C SER A 587 -4.88 -18.84 -5.76
N THR A 588 -5.01 -17.80 -4.93
CA THR A 588 -4.11 -17.52 -3.81
C THR A 588 -4.11 -18.66 -2.80
N THR A 589 -5.29 -19.20 -2.49
CA THR A 589 -5.42 -20.32 -1.56
C THR A 589 -4.76 -21.58 -2.12
N GLU A 590 -5.03 -21.94 -3.37
CA GLU A 590 -4.40 -23.08 -4.05
C GLU A 590 -2.87 -22.92 -4.15
N LEU A 591 -2.40 -21.72 -4.47
CA LEU A 591 -0.98 -21.39 -4.56
C LEU A 591 -0.28 -21.59 -3.20
N THR A 592 -0.90 -21.13 -2.11
CA THR A 592 -0.38 -21.30 -0.74
C THR A 592 -0.34 -22.77 -0.31
N ILE A 593 -1.39 -23.53 -0.61
CA ILE A 593 -1.44 -24.97 -0.33
C ILE A 593 -0.35 -25.69 -1.14
N ASN A 594 -0.21 -25.39 -2.43
CA ASN A 594 0.81 -26.00 -3.27
C ASN A 594 2.22 -25.69 -2.76
N LYS A 595 2.51 -24.44 -2.38
CA LYS A 595 3.82 -24.05 -1.86
C LYS A 595 4.15 -24.76 -0.55
N SER A 596 3.21 -24.79 0.40
CA SER A 596 3.40 -25.46 1.68
C SER A 596 3.65 -26.96 1.50
N ILE A 597 2.88 -27.64 0.65
CA ILE A 597 3.07 -29.07 0.35
C ILE A 597 4.42 -29.33 -0.31
N ASN A 598 4.79 -28.57 -1.34
CA ASN A 598 6.08 -28.72 -2.02
C ASN A 598 7.25 -28.52 -1.04
N THR A 599 7.14 -27.56 -0.12
CA THR A 599 8.16 -27.30 0.90
C THR A 599 8.28 -28.49 1.86
N VAL A 600 7.14 -29.04 2.31
CA VAL A 600 7.12 -30.24 3.18
C VAL A 600 7.67 -31.46 2.45
N GLU A 601 7.32 -31.66 1.17
CA GLU A 601 7.85 -32.73 0.33
C GLU A 601 9.37 -32.63 0.20
N ASN A 602 9.90 -31.44 -0.09
CA ASN A 602 11.35 -31.21 -0.19
C ASN A 602 12.08 -31.49 1.14
N ILE A 603 11.51 -31.07 2.28
CA ILE A 603 12.05 -31.37 3.61
C ILE A 603 12.03 -32.88 3.86
N ALA A 604 10.93 -33.56 3.55
CA ALA A 604 10.77 -35.00 3.75
C ALA A 604 11.72 -35.80 2.85
N ASP A 605 11.84 -35.42 1.57
CA ASP A 605 12.78 -36.01 0.61
C ASP A 605 14.23 -35.87 1.10
N ASN A 606 14.64 -34.67 1.50
CA ASN A 606 15.98 -34.41 2.04
C ASN A 606 16.26 -35.21 3.32
N PHE A 607 15.25 -35.34 4.20
CA PHE A 607 15.37 -36.15 5.41
C PHE A 607 15.56 -37.64 5.09
N ILE A 608 14.72 -38.22 4.23
CA ILE A 608 14.77 -39.64 3.87
C ILE A 608 16.02 -39.99 3.07
N ASN A 609 16.43 -39.10 2.15
CA ASN A 609 17.66 -39.25 1.39
C ASN A 609 18.90 -39.24 2.30
N GLY A 610 18.93 -38.37 3.31
CA GLY A 610 20.04 -38.35 4.26
C GLY A 610 20.12 -39.59 5.17
N ILE A 611 18.98 -40.15 5.60
CA ILE A 611 18.96 -41.44 6.30
C ILE A 611 19.47 -42.56 5.37
N SER A 612 19.02 -42.57 4.12
CA SER A 612 19.44 -43.54 3.12
C SER A 612 20.93 -43.45 2.82
N ALA A 613 21.49 -42.24 2.71
CA ALA A 613 22.93 -42.02 2.55
C ALA A 613 23.74 -42.58 3.73
N LYS A 614 23.28 -42.35 4.97
CA LYS A 614 23.92 -42.90 6.19
C LYS A 614 23.88 -44.43 6.21
N ALA A 615 22.75 -45.03 5.82
CA ALA A 615 22.62 -46.47 5.68
C ALA A 615 23.56 -47.04 4.61
N LEU A 616 23.70 -46.36 3.47
CA LEU A 616 24.61 -46.75 2.39
C LEU A 616 26.07 -46.70 2.85
N ILE A 617 26.48 -45.65 3.58
CA ILE A 617 27.83 -45.55 4.16
C ILE A 617 28.08 -46.73 5.12
N CYS A 618 27.12 -47.06 6.00
CA CYS A 618 27.25 -48.20 6.91
C CYS A 618 27.30 -49.55 6.18
N LEU A 619 26.57 -49.71 5.07
CA LEU A 619 26.63 -50.89 4.22
C LEU A 619 28.02 -51.06 3.60
N ILE A 620 28.59 -49.98 3.04
CA ILE A 620 29.94 -49.99 2.46
C ILE A 620 30.99 -50.32 3.53
N LEU A 621 30.95 -49.63 4.68
CA LEU A 621 31.88 -49.87 5.78
C LEU A 621 31.77 -51.30 6.32
N GLY A 622 30.55 -51.80 6.49
CA GLY A 622 30.29 -53.18 6.89
C GLY A 622 30.84 -54.20 5.88
N GLY A 623 30.71 -53.91 4.58
CA GLY A 623 31.30 -54.72 3.51
C GLY A 623 32.84 -54.74 3.55
N LEU A 624 33.47 -53.57 3.72
CA LEU A 624 34.92 -53.44 3.83
C LEU A 624 35.49 -54.19 5.04
N ILE A 625 34.86 -54.07 6.21
CA ILE A 625 35.26 -54.77 7.44
C ILE A 625 35.13 -56.29 7.26
N LEU A 626 34.06 -56.75 6.61
CA LEU A 626 33.84 -58.17 6.32
C LEU A 626 34.92 -58.71 5.37
N GLY A 627 35.20 -57.98 4.29
CA GLY A 627 36.25 -58.31 3.32
C GLY A 627 37.64 -58.39 3.97
N ALA A 628 38.01 -57.38 4.74
CA ALA A 628 39.28 -57.34 5.47
C ALA A 628 39.41 -58.51 6.47
N SER A 629 38.33 -58.88 7.17
CA SER A 629 38.34 -60.00 8.11
C SER A 629 38.53 -61.36 7.42
N ILE A 630 37.94 -61.54 6.24
CA ILE A 630 38.13 -62.74 5.42
C ILE A 630 39.57 -62.82 4.91
N ILE A 631 40.08 -61.71 4.34
CA ILE A 631 41.47 -61.62 3.85
C ILE A 631 42.47 -61.90 4.97
N TRP A 632 42.28 -61.33 6.16
CA TRP A 632 43.12 -61.58 7.33
C TRP A 632 43.10 -63.06 7.77
N SER A 633 41.95 -63.72 7.65
CA SER A 633 41.83 -65.14 7.97
C SER A 633 42.57 -66.02 6.94
N ILE A 634 42.59 -65.61 5.67
CA ILE A 634 43.33 -66.27 4.59
C ILE A 634 44.84 -66.06 4.79
N ILE A 635 45.28 -64.83 5.06
CA ILE A 635 46.68 -64.48 5.35
C ILE A 635 47.18 -65.26 6.56
N GLY A 636 46.40 -65.31 7.65
CA GLY A 636 46.74 -66.08 8.85
C GLY A 636 46.85 -67.59 8.58
N TYR A 637 45.99 -68.15 7.73
CA TYR A 637 46.09 -69.55 7.30
C TYR A 637 47.37 -69.80 6.48
N ILE A 638 47.67 -68.93 5.52
CA ILE A 638 48.89 -69.02 4.69
C ILE A 638 50.14 -68.89 5.56
N LEU A 639 50.21 -67.91 6.46
CA LEU A 639 51.33 -67.71 7.38
C LEU A 639 51.53 -68.91 8.32
N ASN A 640 50.45 -69.49 8.85
CA ASN A 640 50.53 -70.68 9.71
C ASN A 640 51.01 -71.93 8.92
N THR A 641 50.61 -72.04 7.65
CA THR A 641 51.04 -73.13 6.77
C THR A 641 52.52 -72.98 6.39
N ILE A 642 52.98 -71.76 6.10
CA ILE A 642 54.39 -71.44 5.86
C ILE A 642 55.23 -71.66 7.13
N TRP A 643 54.73 -71.25 8.30
CA TRP A 643 55.41 -71.46 9.58
C TRP A 643 55.59 -72.95 9.89
N ASN A 644 54.55 -73.76 9.69
CA ASN A 644 54.63 -75.21 9.90
C ASN A 644 55.51 -75.92 8.86
N SER A 645 55.65 -75.38 7.64
CA SER A 645 56.58 -75.97 6.66
C SER A 645 58.04 -75.56 6.89
N LEU A 646 58.29 -74.37 7.47
CA LEU A 646 59.63 -73.88 7.79
C LEU A 646 60.16 -74.37 9.15
N PHE A 647 59.29 -74.59 10.14
CA PHE A 647 59.68 -74.89 11.53
C PHE A 647 59.01 -76.14 12.11
N GLY A 648 58.21 -76.89 11.34
CA GLY A 648 57.62 -78.15 11.79
C GLY A 648 58.67 -79.27 11.88
N ASN A 649 58.94 -79.75 13.10
CA ASN A 649 59.91 -80.80 13.42
C ASN A 649 59.83 -82.03 12.50
N LYS A 650 60.95 -82.33 11.80
CA LYS A 650 61.28 -83.68 11.35
C LYS A 650 61.59 -84.53 12.59
N LYS A 651 60.83 -85.61 12.83
CA LYS A 651 61.21 -86.66 13.78
C LYS A 651 62.37 -87.47 13.19
N GLU A 652 63.50 -87.52 13.90
CA GLU A 652 64.53 -88.55 13.73
C GLU A 652 64.21 -89.80 14.58
N PRO A 653 64.64 -91.01 14.18
CA PRO A 653 64.32 -92.27 14.83
C PRO A 653 65.38 -92.72 15.86
N GLU A 654 65.03 -93.75 16.65
CA GLU A 654 65.86 -94.69 17.47
C GLU A 654 65.51 -94.73 18.97
N PRO A 655 65.87 -95.80 19.73
CA PRO A 655 65.92 -97.25 19.41
C PRO A 655 65.31 -98.15 20.53
N ASP A 656 65.37 -99.47 20.33
CA ASP A 656 64.92 -100.57 21.20
C ASP A 656 65.59 -100.63 22.60
N ASP A 657 64.83 -101.11 23.62
CA ASP A 657 65.14 -102.27 24.49
C ASP A 657 64.40 -102.24 25.86
N GLU A 658 63.80 -103.39 26.21
CA GLU A 658 63.22 -103.87 27.49
C GLU A 658 64.27 -104.03 28.64
N PRO A 659 63.99 -104.56 29.86
CA PRO A 659 62.74 -105.08 30.49
C PRO A 659 62.47 -104.63 31.97
N GLU A 660 61.28 -105.04 32.45
CA GLU A 660 60.74 -105.26 33.83
C GLU A 660 61.74 -105.72 34.93
N PRO A 661 61.46 -105.57 36.27
CA PRO A 661 60.40 -106.34 36.97
C PRO A 661 59.76 -105.83 38.30
N ASP A 662 58.62 -106.47 38.61
CA ASP A 662 58.06 -107.04 39.86
C ASP A 662 57.63 -106.24 41.12
N ASP A 663 56.48 -106.76 41.63
CA ASP A 663 55.97 -106.92 43.00
C ASP A 663 54.93 -105.94 43.63
N GLU A 664 53.70 -106.48 43.72
CA GLU A 664 52.59 -106.29 44.68
C GLU A 664 53.03 -106.53 46.16
N PRO A 665 52.26 -106.20 47.23
CA PRO A 665 50.80 -106.43 47.39
C PRO A 665 49.96 -105.42 48.22
N GLU A 666 48.64 -105.65 48.23
CA GLU A 666 47.58 -105.04 49.05
C GLU A 666 47.73 -105.30 50.58
N PRO A 667 46.94 -104.63 51.44
CA PRO A 667 45.75 -105.32 51.98
C PRO A 667 44.50 -104.45 52.28
N ASP A 668 43.40 -105.20 52.49
CA ASP A 668 42.03 -104.88 52.86
C ASP A 668 41.81 -104.04 54.15
N ASP A 669 40.66 -103.35 54.26
CA ASP A 669 39.53 -103.73 55.13
C ASP A 669 38.54 -102.57 55.42
N GLU A 670 37.25 -102.90 55.30
CA GLU A 670 36.00 -102.25 55.76
C GLU A 670 35.85 -102.29 57.31
N PRO A 671 34.88 -101.62 58.02
CA PRO A 671 33.39 -101.72 57.88
C PRO A 671 32.64 -100.37 58.15
N GLU A 672 31.31 -100.17 58.10
CA GLU A 672 30.05 -100.97 58.22
C GLU A 672 29.01 -100.61 57.16
#